data_AF-A0A7D9JBP9-F1
#
_entry.id   AF-A0A7D9JBP9-F1
#
_cell.length_a   1.000
_cell.length_b   1.000
_cell.length_c   1.000
_cell.angle_alpha   90.00
_cell.angle_beta   90.00
_cell.angle_gamma   90.00
#
_symmetry.space_group_name_H-M   'P 1'
#
loop_
_entity.id
_entity.type
_entity.pdbx_description
1 polymer ?
#
loop_
_entity_poly.entity_id
_entity_poly.type
_entity_poly.pdbx_seq_one_letter_code
_entity_poly.pdbx_strand_id
1 'polypeptide(L)'
;MPMVNASVIIADGSNTSSVDVVILGDVTPELRKYFTVVLEYVELLEIGVSSRPRLGSQSSVNVTIEDDDYVYGLFKVFAQGNRSQVVVNETGGLAVNLEFRRLGGATGAVSVMAIISPKSTARVNEDFQGSDVTLSFKPRERTKSLAISINSDNIPERDETIIVKLVNPTAGASVAQGTGNNVTIIIQANDVVAGYIGFSMLSQVVIVREGEMVHLKVVRTSPAAGMVTVDWLIQGQNVTKDFNETYGTVVFKEGQNSTYIRTRVIADNTSEIDEQFQVILRNPITSGISRTGAAEINPRMGTATVTVAASNEPHGVFEFQQSSRRVTVQESENIVELSVARLFGNIGTIRLHFTIINGSLHSLSSDERLAASGTDVVVNSTSILINNGWSVGAIPLSIVNDNLAELDEYFLVNITSVELVNTSARSINNETFTPPRLGQYLTSEVKIGKNDGPQGILVFSPPRVNVPEDIASFNLTVLRTQGTFGDIEVNYYIRRINIEESDFRLYGNLQMGGEGTLKFYVGERRQNITIFIHNDVIPEANEQFEVRLKSPRGGALLGLDYIAYVTVLVNDAGNGIFRFSDGSLGMTIDEPGSRHVGTTRASFTVVRENGTIGEVVLGWRIANVTASLDFKSLNGTVLFKDGEQRRSFIVETVVDTVPEKEERFLIVLSVLRGGGDLTSPSQAWLTFSENDEPYGELDFALPPQTLNIEETIGYAEIKVLRRKGTYGTITVNYHTISQTADSSVGPLMRFGVFQSFQTQNAQTWYSFSAYGKQYLLLGASNGSLRNDDVNIGSGLFYWQGVYTHITNITTNNPVQFESFDINGQYYIAVANHGSENNHEVDSTIYRMFENGTVLHFQDISTQGGSDVKFFRPQGSGDSYLIFANMKDNSGNTAVLSKVYKWVNGRFVEHGPGLNCRGASGLALFRVNNRNFLAISSYYDSVNRNYQSKSVTFEWRNDQFVLLSEITTNGATGVEYFMLDGDHILLFVNSRSSPGLYKWNAGTFVLHQDVPITNAKSVKEFLLNNE
;
A
#
# COMPACT_ATOMS: atom_id res chain seq x y z
N MET A 1 -61.74 -48.17 -116.40
CA MET A 1 -61.91 -46.79 -116.89
C MET A 1 -63.15 -46.76 -117.79
N PRO A 2 -63.99 -45.71 -117.71
CA PRO A 2 -65.10 -45.55 -118.64
C PRO A 2 -64.50 -45.28 -120.04
N MET A 3 -64.87 -46.08 -121.04
CA MET A 3 -64.49 -45.81 -122.43
C MET A 3 -65.18 -44.50 -122.86
N VAL A 4 -64.39 -43.45 -123.07
CA VAL A 4 -64.88 -42.23 -123.71
C VAL A 4 -64.77 -42.47 -125.21
N ASN A 5 -65.88 -42.80 -125.85
CA ASN A 5 -65.92 -42.83 -127.31
C ASN A 5 -65.81 -41.40 -127.81
N ALA A 6 -64.71 -41.08 -128.50
CA ALA A 6 -64.47 -39.81 -129.15
C ALA A 6 -64.28 -40.04 -130.65
N SER A 7 -64.69 -39.07 -131.47
CA SER A 7 -64.42 -39.06 -132.90
C SER A 7 -63.31 -38.06 -133.21
N VAL A 8 -62.50 -38.37 -134.21
CA VAL A 8 -61.50 -37.44 -134.77
C VAL A 8 -61.88 -37.13 -136.21
N ILE A 9 -61.88 -35.86 -136.58
CA ILE A 9 -62.12 -35.41 -137.96
C ILE A 9 -60.76 -35.19 -138.63
N ILE A 10 -60.59 -35.73 -139.83
CA ILE A 10 -59.47 -35.43 -140.72
C ILE A 10 -60.01 -34.44 -141.76
N ALA A 11 -59.50 -33.21 -141.76
CA ALA A 11 -59.94 -32.16 -142.68
C ALA A 11 -59.53 -32.46 -144.14
N ASP A 12 -60.26 -31.91 -145.09
CA ASP A 12 -59.93 -32.02 -146.52
C ASP A 12 -58.52 -31.48 -146.80
N GLY A 13 -57.75 -32.20 -147.61
CA GLY A 13 -56.33 -31.95 -147.87
C GLY A 13 -55.33 -32.44 -146.79
N SER A 14 -55.79 -33.03 -145.67
CA SER A 14 -54.91 -33.59 -144.64
C SER A 14 -54.83 -35.12 -144.69
N ASN A 15 -53.63 -35.67 -144.44
CA ASN A 15 -53.37 -37.11 -144.45
C ASN A 15 -53.35 -37.72 -143.02
N THR A 16 -53.40 -36.89 -141.98
CA THR A 16 -53.26 -37.31 -140.58
C THR A 16 -54.13 -36.47 -139.66
N SER A 17 -54.56 -37.06 -138.54
CA SER A 17 -55.10 -36.34 -137.38
C SER A 17 -54.73 -37.10 -136.10
N SER A 18 -54.76 -36.42 -134.95
CA SER A 18 -54.33 -36.98 -133.66
C SER A 18 -55.52 -37.36 -132.79
N VAL A 19 -55.38 -38.44 -132.03
CA VAL A 19 -56.34 -38.86 -130.99
C VAL A 19 -55.73 -38.55 -129.64
N ASP A 20 -56.35 -37.65 -128.89
CA ASP A 20 -55.91 -37.31 -127.54
C ASP A 20 -56.52 -38.29 -126.52
N VAL A 21 -55.67 -39.02 -125.79
CA VAL A 21 -56.08 -39.87 -124.67
C VAL A 21 -55.66 -39.21 -123.37
N VAL A 22 -56.64 -38.83 -122.54
CA VAL A 22 -56.39 -38.23 -121.23
C VAL A 22 -56.02 -39.31 -120.23
N ILE A 23 -54.78 -39.29 -119.74
CA ILE A 23 -54.33 -40.09 -118.60
C ILE A 23 -54.60 -39.26 -117.33
N LEU A 24 -55.41 -39.80 -116.41
CA LEU A 24 -55.64 -39.19 -115.10
C LEU A 24 -54.50 -39.62 -114.17
N GLY A 25 -53.70 -38.67 -113.68
CA GLY A 25 -52.73 -38.91 -112.61
C GLY A 25 -53.41 -38.93 -111.25
N ASP A 26 -52.88 -39.72 -110.32
CA ASP A 26 -53.24 -39.65 -108.91
C ASP A 26 -51.99 -39.62 -108.02
N VAL A 27 -52.10 -40.02 -106.74
CA VAL A 27 -50.98 -40.04 -105.78
C VAL A 27 -50.83 -41.42 -105.13
N THR A 28 -51.52 -42.41 -105.69
CA THR A 28 -51.54 -43.79 -105.23
C THR A 28 -50.36 -44.48 -105.88
N PRO A 29 -49.45 -45.09 -105.11
CA PRO A 29 -48.33 -45.81 -105.70
C PRO A 29 -48.83 -47.06 -106.43
N GLU A 30 -48.61 -47.11 -107.75
CA GLU A 30 -49.17 -48.13 -108.64
C GLU A 30 -48.08 -48.77 -109.52
N LEU A 31 -48.18 -50.09 -109.71
CA LEU A 31 -47.31 -50.81 -110.64
C LEU A 31 -47.75 -50.56 -112.08
N ARG A 32 -46.83 -50.71 -113.05
CA ARG A 32 -47.07 -50.61 -114.50
C ARG A 32 -48.46 -51.09 -114.96
N LYS A 33 -49.15 -50.28 -115.78
CA LYS A 33 -50.49 -50.57 -116.34
C LYS A 33 -50.47 -50.45 -117.87
N TYR A 34 -51.39 -51.12 -118.56
CA TYR A 34 -51.57 -51.02 -120.01
C TYR A 34 -53.04 -50.90 -120.41
N PHE A 35 -53.33 -50.16 -121.49
CA PHE A 35 -54.64 -50.10 -122.14
C PHE A 35 -54.49 -50.07 -123.67
N THR A 36 -55.55 -50.43 -124.41
CA THR A 36 -55.56 -50.50 -125.88
C THR A 36 -56.50 -49.43 -126.45
N VAL A 37 -56.06 -48.69 -127.48
CA VAL A 37 -56.88 -47.76 -128.26
C VAL A 37 -57.24 -48.44 -129.58
N VAL A 38 -58.52 -48.39 -129.99
CA VAL A 38 -59.04 -49.06 -131.20
C VAL A 38 -59.83 -48.06 -132.05
N LEU A 39 -59.59 -48.04 -133.37
CA LEU A 39 -60.41 -47.35 -134.37
C LEU A 39 -61.56 -48.28 -134.77
N GLU A 40 -62.81 -47.90 -134.49
CA GLU A 40 -63.98 -48.77 -134.68
C GLU A 40 -64.82 -48.42 -135.91
N TYR A 41 -64.97 -47.12 -136.23
CA TYR A 41 -65.86 -46.64 -137.30
C TYR A 41 -65.23 -45.46 -138.06
N VAL A 42 -65.45 -45.39 -139.37
CA VAL A 42 -65.02 -44.26 -140.23
C VAL A 42 -66.14 -43.90 -141.19
N GLU A 43 -66.40 -42.60 -141.35
CA GLU A 43 -67.38 -42.07 -142.29
C GLU A 43 -66.84 -40.86 -143.07
N LEU A 44 -67.41 -40.65 -144.25
CA LEU A 44 -67.17 -39.43 -145.03
C LEU A 44 -68.28 -38.44 -144.71
N LEU A 45 -67.93 -37.21 -144.36
CA LEU A 45 -68.88 -36.17 -143.94
C LEU A 45 -69.46 -35.33 -145.11
N GLU A 46 -68.95 -35.48 -146.34
CA GLU A 46 -69.47 -34.79 -147.55
C GLU A 46 -70.56 -35.59 -148.30
N ILE A 47 -71.61 -34.89 -148.76
CA ILE A 47 -72.78 -35.46 -149.44
C ILE A 47 -72.58 -35.43 -150.96
N GLY A 48 -72.60 -36.61 -151.62
CA GLY A 48 -72.70 -36.71 -153.09
C GLY A 48 -71.68 -37.59 -153.81
N VAL A 49 -70.84 -38.36 -153.10
CA VAL A 49 -69.74 -39.16 -153.70
C VAL A 49 -69.96 -40.68 -153.50
N SER A 50 -69.61 -41.50 -154.49
CA SER A 50 -69.92 -42.95 -154.53
C SER A 50 -68.91 -43.89 -153.84
N SER A 51 -67.75 -43.39 -153.38
CA SER A 51 -66.72 -44.19 -152.70
C SER A 51 -66.58 -43.77 -151.23
N ARG A 52 -66.69 -44.72 -150.29
CA ARG A 52 -66.59 -44.49 -148.84
C ARG A 52 -65.22 -44.90 -148.28
N PRO A 53 -64.70 -44.21 -147.24
CA PRO A 53 -63.47 -44.60 -146.57
C PRO A 53 -63.62 -45.95 -145.83
N ARG A 54 -62.51 -46.68 -145.66
CA ARG A 54 -62.43 -47.92 -144.86
C ARG A 54 -61.27 -47.84 -143.88
N LEU A 55 -61.37 -48.50 -142.74
CA LEU A 55 -60.27 -48.66 -141.80
C LEU A 55 -59.17 -49.57 -142.40
N GLY A 56 -57.91 -49.26 -142.11
CA GLY A 56 -56.76 -50.06 -142.52
C GLY A 56 -56.53 -51.29 -141.62
N SER A 57 -55.57 -52.15 -141.99
CA SER A 57 -55.24 -53.38 -141.24
C SER A 57 -54.65 -53.14 -139.85
N GLN A 58 -54.17 -51.93 -139.57
CA GLN A 58 -53.73 -51.50 -138.24
C GLN A 58 -54.76 -50.54 -137.66
N SER A 59 -55.74 -51.09 -136.95
CA SER A 59 -56.80 -50.32 -136.29
C SER A 59 -56.70 -50.31 -134.76
N SER A 60 -55.62 -50.78 -134.14
CA SER A 60 -55.42 -50.68 -132.68
C SER A 60 -53.94 -50.52 -132.24
N VAL A 61 -53.73 -49.94 -131.06
CA VAL A 61 -52.40 -49.75 -130.43
C VAL A 61 -52.48 -49.89 -128.90
N ASN A 62 -51.46 -50.50 -128.28
CA ASN A 62 -51.32 -50.57 -126.82
C ASN A 62 -50.53 -49.38 -126.29
N VAL A 63 -51.02 -48.76 -125.22
CA VAL A 63 -50.36 -47.71 -124.44
C VAL A 63 -49.95 -48.28 -123.09
N THR A 64 -48.68 -48.11 -122.71
CA THR A 64 -48.15 -48.53 -121.41
C THR A 64 -47.90 -47.30 -120.54
N ILE A 65 -48.29 -47.37 -119.26
CA ILE A 65 -47.99 -46.38 -118.22
C ILE A 65 -46.95 -47.01 -117.29
N GLU A 66 -45.79 -46.37 -117.15
CA GLU A 66 -44.66 -46.79 -116.31
C GLU A 66 -44.96 -46.59 -114.81
N ASP A 67 -44.12 -47.16 -113.93
CA ASP A 67 -44.21 -47.00 -112.47
C ASP A 67 -44.07 -45.50 -112.08
N ASP A 68 -45.04 -44.94 -111.34
CA ASP A 68 -45.05 -43.54 -110.87
C ASP A 68 -45.33 -43.46 -109.33
N ASP A 69 -45.21 -42.29 -108.72
CA ASP A 69 -45.52 -42.02 -107.30
C ASP A 69 -44.70 -42.79 -106.25
N TYR A 70 -43.44 -43.07 -106.57
CA TYR A 70 -42.50 -43.75 -105.67
C TYR A 70 -43.07 -45.09 -105.15
N VAL A 71 -43.43 -46.00 -106.05
CA VAL A 71 -43.97 -47.36 -105.77
C VAL A 71 -43.16 -48.11 -104.69
N TYR A 72 -41.84 -47.92 -104.67
CA TYR A 72 -40.91 -48.53 -103.72
C TYR A 72 -40.56 -47.61 -102.53
N GLY A 73 -41.11 -46.41 -102.48
CA GLY A 73 -41.06 -45.48 -101.34
C GLY A 73 -40.01 -44.36 -101.46
N LEU A 74 -40.30 -43.23 -100.80
CA LEU A 74 -39.45 -42.06 -100.67
C LEU A 74 -38.95 -41.93 -99.22
N PHE A 75 -37.64 -42.04 -99.00
CA PHE A 75 -37.04 -41.93 -97.68
C PHE A 75 -36.78 -40.49 -97.25
N LYS A 76 -37.18 -40.18 -96.01
CA LYS A 76 -36.85 -38.95 -95.28
C LYS A 76 -36.39 -39.24 -93.86
N VAL A 77 -35.55 -38.38 -93.29
CA VAL A 77 -35.10 -38.41 -91.89
C VAL A 77 -35.54 -37.14 -91.16
N PHE A 78 -35.95 -37.29 -89.90
CA PHE A 78 -36.37 -36.20 -89.02
C PHE A 78 -35.78 -36.37 -87.62
N ALA A 79 -35.42 -35.27 -86.97
CA ALA A 79 -35.23 -35.24 -85.52
C ALA A 79 -36.58 -35.17 -84.80
N GLN A 80 -36.57 -35.34 -83.48
CA GLN A 80 -37.74 -35.19 -82.61
C GLN A 80 -38.55 -33.93 -82.95
N GLY A 81 -39.87 -34.08 -83.12
CA GLY A 81 -40.77 -32.99 -83.50
C GLY A 81 -40.77 -32.63 -85.00
N ASN A 82 -40.36 -33.54 -85.89
CA ASN A 82 -40.32 -33.36 -87.35
C ASN A 82 -39.37 -32.26 -87.83
N ARG A 83 -38.29 -31.98 -87.08
CA ARG A 83 -37.33 -30.93 -87.41
C ARG A 83 -36.17 -31.46 -88.26
N SER A 84 -35.61 -30.62 -89.13
CA SER A 84 -34.36 -30.87 -89.85
C SER A 84 -33.11 -30.48 -89.04
N GLN A 85 -33.30 -29.76 -87.93
CA GLN A 85 -32.24 -29.34 -87.03
C GLN A 85 -32.67 -29.44 -85.56
N VAL A 86 -31.75 -29.85 -84.70
CA VAL A 86 -31.93 -29.88 -83.26
C VAL A 86 -30.66 -29.35 -82.58
N VAL A 87 -30.84 -28.53 -81.55
CA VAL A 87 -29.74 -27.99 -80.73
C VAL A 87 -29.80 -28.69 -79.37
N VAL A 88 -28.67 -29.17 -78.90
CA VAL A 88 -28.53 -29.93 -77.66
C VAL A 88 -27.34 -29.45 -76.86
N ASN A 89 -27.43 -29.57 -75.55
CA ASN A 89 -26.27 -29.41 -74.68
C ASN A 89 -25.56 -30.74 -74.54
N GLU A 90 -24.25 -30.67 -74.34
CA GLU A 90 -23.46 -31.82 -73.95
C GLU A 90 -23.84 -32.23 -72.53
N THR A 91 -24.55 -33.34 -72.37
CA THR A 91 -25.03 -33.81 -71.08
C THR A 91 -24.97 -35.33 -71.06
N GLY A 92 -24.39 -35.89 -70.01
CA GLY A 92 -24.19 -37.34 -69.89
C GLY A 92 -25.48 -38.14 -70.10
N GLY A 93 -25.44 -39.06 -71.06
CA GLY A 93 -26.57 -39.96 -71.38
C GLY A 93 -27.64 -39.36 -72.31
N LEU A 94 -27.41 -38.18 -72.87
CA LEU A 94 -28.33 -37.59 -73.84
C LEU A 94 -28.35 -38.38 -75.15
N ALA A 95 -29.54 -38.78 -75.59
CA ALA A 95 -29.74 -39.48 -76.85
C ALA A 95 -30.71 -38.70 -77.76
N VAL A 96 -30.23 -38.32 -78.94
CA VAL A 96 -31.03 -37.67 -79.97
C VAL A 96 -31.69 -38.73 -80.85
N ASN A 97 -33.00 -38.87 -80.70
CA ASN A 97 -33.79 -39.82 -81.50
C ASN A 97 -34.08 -39.27 -82.89
N LEU A 98 -33.67 -40.02 -83.91
CA LEU A 98 -33.92 -39.78 -85.32
C LEU A 98 -34.95 -40.78 -85.84
N GLU A 99 -35.91 -40.28 -86.60
CA GLU A 99 -36.94 -41.09 -87.23
C GLU A 99 -36.78 -41.06 -88.75
N PHE A 100 -36.66 -42.25 -89.34
CA PHE A 100 -36.54 -42.48 -90.76
C PHE A 100 -37.87 -42.98 -91.29
N ARG A 101 -38.47 -42.23 -92.21
CA ARG A 101 -39.79 -42.50 -92.75
C ARG A 101 -39.71 -42.85 -94.24
N ARG A 102 -40.33 -43.96 -94.61
CA ARG A 102 -40.63 -44.39 -95.98
C ARG A 102 -42.03 -43.90 -96.36
N LEU A 103 -42.07 -42.81 -97.11
CA LEU A 103 -43.29 -42.14 -97.57
C LEU A 103 -43.71 -42.68 -98.96
N GLY A 104 -45.00 -42.56 -99.31
CA GLY A 104 -45.53 -43.10 -100.57
C GLY A 104 -45.68 -44.62 -100.53
N GLY A 105 -45.13 -45.31 -101.53
CA GLY A 105 -45.20 -46.76 -101.68
C GLY A 105 -44.40 -47.55 -100.64
N ALA A 106 -44.92 -48.72 -100.26
CA ALA A 106 -44.29 -49.62 -99.29
C ALA A 106 -44.12 -51.05 -99.84
N THR A 107 -44.06 -51.17 -101.17
CA THR A 107 -44.00 -52.44 -101.90
C THR A 107 -42.58 -52.98 -101.89
N GLY A 108 -42.42 -54.28 -101.64
CA GLY A 108 -41.12 -54.95 -101.60
C GLY A 108 -40.25 -54.58 -100.39
N ALA A 109 -39.20 -55.38 -100.20
CA ALA A 109 -38.14 -55.10 -99.25
C ALA A 109 -37.16 -54.10 -99.87
N VAL A 110 -36.85 -53.03 -99.17
CA VAL A 110 -35.94 -51.96 -99.62
C VAL A 110 -34.99 -51.59 -98.48
N SER A 111 -33.88 -50.95 -98.79
CA SER A 111 -32.98 -50.40 -97.79
C SER A 111 -32.48 -49.01 -98.17
N VAL A 112 -32.10 -48.22 -97.17
CA VAL A 112 -31.39 -46.95 -97.35
C VAL A 112 -30.27 -46.87 -96.32
N MET A 113 -29.13 -46.28 -96.67
CA MET A 113 -28.02 -46.10 -95.74
C MET A 113 -28.10 -44.72 -95.11
N ALA A 114 -28.07 -44.66 -93.78
CA ALA A 114 -27.88 -43.42 -93.03
C ALA A 114 -26.40 -43.30 -92.69
N ILE A 115 -25.75 -42.24 -93.18
CA ILE A 115 -24.32 -42.00 -92.98
C ILE A 115 -24.08 -40.74 -92.15
N ILE A 116 -22.99 -40.73 -91.39
CA ILE A 116 -22.45 -39.50 -90.81
C ILE A 116 -21.70 -38.76 -91.91
N SER A 117 -22.15 -37.55 -92.22
CA SER A 117 -21.52 -36.73 -93.25
C SER A 117 -20.10 -36.35 -92.83
N PRO A 118 -19.10 -36.39 -93.73
CA PRO A 118 -17.75 -35.88 -93.46
C PRO A 118 -17.70 -34.35 -93.28
N LYS A 119 -18.82 -33.65 -93.48
CA LYS A 119 -18.97 -32.22 -93.15
C LYS A 119 -19.37 -31.99 -91.68
N SER A 120 -19.61 -33.04 -90.91
CA SER A 120 -19.82 -32.93 -89.45
C SER A 120 -18.54 -32.41 -88.80
N THR A 121 -18.67 -31.51 -87.83
CA THR A 121 -17.52 -31.01 -87.06
C THR A 121 -17.28 -31.84 -85.80
N ALA A 122 -18.35 -32.41 -85.24
CA ALA A 122 -18.27 -33.39 -84.16
C ALA A 122 -17.73 -34.73 -84.69
N ARG A 123 -16.95 -35.41 -83.87
CA ARG A 123 -16.20 -36.63 -84.11
C ARG A 123 -16.85 -37.83 -83.43
N VAL A 124 -16.83 -38.95 -84.16
CA VAL A 124 -17.35 -40.22 -83.67
C VAL A 124 -16.43 -40.77 -82.58
N ASN A 125 -17.03 -41.26 -81.48
CA ASN A 125 -16.40 -41.76 -80.25
C ASN A 125 -15.77 -40.71 -79.33
N GLU A 126 -15.53 -39.49 -79.79
CA GLU A 126 -15.16 -38.34 -78.97
C GLU A 126 -16.46 -37.68 -78.49
N ASP A 127 -17.19 -37.01 -79.39
CA ASP A 127 -18.32 -36.14 -79.01
C ASP A 127 -19.67 -36.87 -79.09
N PHE A 128 -19.74 -37.96 -79.85
CA PHE A 128 -20.94 -38.79 -79.95
C PHE A 128 -20.65 -40.25 -80.33
N GLN A 129 -21.56 -41.15 -79.95
CA GLN A 129 -21.57 -42.54 -80.40
C GLN A 129 -22.52 -42.68 -81.60
N GLY A 130 -21.98 -43.10 -82.75
CA GLY A 130 -22.76 -43.31 -83.96
C GLY A 130 -21.93 -43.97 -85.06
N SER A 131 -22.57 -44.66 -85.98
CA SER A 131 -21.91 -45.23 -87.16
C SER A 131 -22.88 -45.26 -88.34
N ASP A 132 -22.32 -45.41 -89.53
CA ASP A 132 -23.11 -45.59 -90.74
C ASP A 132 -23.93 -46.88 -90.63
N VAL A 133 -25.24 -46.78 -90.87
CA VAL A 133 -26.16 -47.92 -90.72
C VAL A 133 -27.01 -48.10 -91.97
N THR A 134 -27.17 -49.35 -92.40
CA THR A 134 -28.13 -49.70 -93.44
C THR A 134 -29.47 -50.02 -92.80
N LEU A 135 -30.49 -49.22 -93.11
CA LEU A 135 -31.85 -49.38 -92.62
C LEU A 135 -32.65 -50.20 -93.62
N SER A 136 -32.87 -51.49 -93.32
CA SER A 136 -33.69 -52.38 -94.15
C SER A 136 -35.15 -52.38 -93.70
N PHE A 137 -36.05 -52.08 -94.63
CA PHE A 137 -37.50 -52.05 -94.42
C PHE A 137 -38.13 -53.27 -95.05
N LYS A 138 -38.88 -54.05 -94.24
CA LYS A 138 -39.74 -55.12 -94.75
C LYS A 138 -40.88 -54.54 -95.60
N PRO A 139 -41.52 -55.35 -96.46
CA PRO A 139 -42.75 -54.92 -97.13
C PRO A 139 -43.75 -54.34 -96.13
N ARG A 140 -44.34 -53.19 -96.43
CA ARG A 140 -45.26 -52.41 -95.58
C ARG A 140 -44.65 -51.76 -94.32
N GLU A 141 -43.37 -51.94 -94.03
CA GLU A 141 -42.68 -51.21 -92.95
C GLU A 141 -42.42 -49.76 -93.39
N ARG A 142 -42.88 -48.78 -92.59
CA ARG A 142 -42.84 -47.35 -92.96
C ARG A 142 -41.91 -46.51 -92.12
N THR A 143 -41.51 -46.95 -90.93
CA THR A 143 -40.68 -46.16 -90.03
C THR A 143 -39.59 -47.02 -89.39
N LYS A 144 -38.42 -46.41 -89.16
CA LYS A 144 -37.39 -46.90 -88.25
C LYS A 144 -36.86 -45.76 -87.41
N SER A 145 -36.34 -46.06 -86.24
CA SER A 145 -35.73 -45.08 -85.35
C SER A 145 -34.28 -45.46 -85.07
N LEU A 146 -33.42 -44.46 -84.98
CA LEU A 146 -32.04 -44.57 -84.51
C LEU A 146 -31.81 -43.50 -83.47
N ALA A 147 -31.14 -43.84 -82.38
CA ALA A 147 -30.68 -42.87 -81.40
C ALA A 147 -29.20 -42.56 -81.64
N ILE A 148 -28.83 -41.28 -81.64
CA ILE A 148 -27.44 -40.85 -81.56
C ILE A 148 -27.17 -40.39 -80.14
N SER A 149 -26.27 -41.08 -79.44
CA SER A 149 -25.90 -40.71 -78.08
C SER A 149 -24.80 -39.66 -78.12
N ILE A 150 -25.02 -38.53 -77.43
CA ILE A 150 -24.02 -37.48 -77.24
C ILE A 150 -23.16 -37.88 -76.05
N ASN A 151 -21.84 -37.87 -76.23
CA ASN A 151 -20.89 -38.08 -75.14
C ASN A 151 -20.78 -36.79 -74.34
N SER A 152 -20.40 -36.91 -73.08
CA SER A 152 -20.10 -35.76 -72.24
C SER A 152 -18.72 -35.95 -71.66
N ASP A 153 -17.86 -34.94 -71.83
CA ASP A 153 -16.57 -34.89 -71.17
C ASP A 153 -16.36 -33.57 -70.41
N ASN A 154 -15.11 -33.16 -70.21
CA ASN A 154 -14.76 -31.88 -69.56
C ASN A 154 -13.76 -31.08 -70.42
N ILE A 155 -13.72 -31.36 -71.73
CA ILE A 155 -12.84 -30.72 -72.69
C ILE A 155 -13.59 -29.49 -73.22
N PRO A 156 -13.01 -28.28 -73.14
CA PRO A 156 -13.71 -27.09 -73.60
C PRO A 156 -13.81 -27.02 -75.12
N GLU A 157 -15.03 -27.11 -75.65
CA GLU A 157 -15.31 -27.17 -77.08
C GLU A 157 -16.24 -26.06 -77.58
N ARG A 158 -16.18 -25.76 -78.88
CA ARG A 158 -17.08 -24.80 -79.53
C ARG A 158 -18.39 -25.47 -79.91
N ASP A 159 -19.33 -24.71 -80.47
CA ASP A 159 -20.52 -25.32 -81.07
C ASP A 159 -20.10 -26.30 -82.18
N GLU A 160 -20.55 -27.55 -82.09
CA GLU A 160 -20.22 -28.61 -83.04
C GLU A 160 -21.47 -29.18 -83.72
N THR A 161 -21.29 -29.86 -84.84
CA THR A 161 -22.40 -30.36 -85.67
C THR A 161 -22.23 -31.83 -86.05
N ILE A 162 -23.31 -32.60 -85.91
CA ILE A 162 -23.46 -33.94 -86.48
C ILE A 162 -24.49 -33.86 -87.61
N ILE A 163 -24.08 -34.19 -88.83
CA ILE A 163 -24.97 -34.18 -90.00
C ILE A 163 -25.24 -35.61 -90.46
N VAL A 164 -26.45 -36.10 -90.25
CA VAL A 164 -26.88 -37.44 -90.65
C VAL A 164 -27.56 -37.38 -92.00
N LYS A 165 -27.05 -38.08 -93.01
CA LYS A 165 -27.54 -38.02 -94.40
C LYS A 165 -27.99 -39.39 -94.90
N LEU A 166 -29.08 -39.43 -95.66
CA LEU A 166 -29.57 -40.63 -96.34
C LEU A 166 -28.93 -40.79 -97.72
N VAL A 167 -28.40 -41.99 -98.03
CA VAL A 167 -27.75 -42.33 -99.30
C VAL A 167 -28.06 -43.77 -99.74
N ASN A 168 -27.78 -44.08 -101.01
CA ASN A 168 -27.84 -45.42 -101.61
C ASN A 168 -29.14 -46.21 -101.32
N PRO A 169 -30.32 -45.68 -101.69
CA PRO A 169 -31.55 -46.46 -101.60
C PRO A 169 -31.51 -47.64 -102.60
N THR A 170 -32.09 -48.78 -102.22
CA THR A 170 -32.10 -50.00 -103.03
C THR A 170 -33.50 -50.34 -103.59
N ALA A 171 -33.53 -51.26 -104.57
CA ALA A 171 -34.76 -51.84 -105.12
C ALA A 171 -35.81 -50.80 -105.59
N GLY A 172 -35.35 -49.74 -106.23
CA GLY A 172 -36.20 -48.70 -106.84
C GLY A 172 -36.71 -47.63 -105.87
N ALA A 173 -36.36 -47.69 -104.58
CA ALA A 173 -36.67 -46.62 -103.63
C ALA A 173 -35.82 -45.36 -103.90
N SER A 174 -36.32 -44.20 -103.47
CA SER A 174 -35.65 -42.91 -103.64
C SER A 174 -35.44 -42.20 -102.31
N VAL A 175 -34.45 -41.31 -102.22
CA VAL A 175 -34.28 -40.37 -101.10
C VAL A 175 -34.79 -39.00 -101.54
N ALA A 176 -35.42 -38.25 -100.62
CA ALA A 176 -35.90 -36.90 -100.93
C ALA A 176 -34.78 -35.98 -101.45
N GLN A 177 -35.09 -35.17 -102.46
CA GLN A 177 -34.20 -34.10 -102.92
C GLN A 177 -34.47 -32.86 -102.03
N GLY A 178 -33.49 -32.45 -101.24
CA GLY A 178 -33.62 -31.32 -100.29
C GLY A 178 -34.21 -31.72 -98.94
N THR A 179 -35.26 -31.03 -98.47
CA THR A 179 -35.79 -31.17 -97.10
C THR A 179 -36.16 -32.61 -96.73
N GLY A 180 -35.51 -33.11 -95.67
CA GLY A 180 -35.67 -34.48 -95.18
C GLY A 180 -34.61 -35.46 -95.70
N ASN A 181 -33.63 -35.01 -96.50
CA ASN A 181 -32.51 -35.85 -96.92
C ASN A 181 -31.39 -35.94 -95.86
N ASN A 182 -31.37 -35.01 -94.91
CA ASN A 182 -30.46 -34.99 -93.78
C ASN A 182 -31.10 -34.33 -92.54
N VAL A 183 -30.46 -34.54 -91.39
CA VAL A 183 -30.72 -33.85 -90.13
C VAL A 183 -29.39 -33.35 -89.57
N THR A 184 -29.38 -32.13 -89.05
CA THR A 184 -28.23 -31.54 -88.34
C THR A 184 -28.50 -31.45 -86.84
N ILE A 185 -27.66 -32.07 -86.04
CA ILE A 185 -27.63 -31.93 -84.58
C ILE A 185 -26.53 -30.91 -84.27
N ILE A 186 -26.82 -29.86 -83.50
CA ILE A 186 -25.82 -28.92 -82.98
C ILE A 186 -25.59 -29.25 -81.51
N ILE A 187 -24.36 -29.60 -81.15
CA ILE A 187 -23.90 -29.68 -79.76
C ILE A 187 -23.41 -28.27 -79.39
N GLN A 188 -23.99 -27.66 -78.35
CA GLN A 188 -23.62 -26.32 -77.91
C GLN A 188 -22.29 -26.31 -77.17
N ALA A 189 -21.51 -25.24 -77.32
CA ALA A 189 -20.28 -25.00 -76.58
C ALA A 189 -20.49 -25.18 -75.07
N ASN A 190 -19.56 -25.86 -74.42
CA ASN A 190 -19.64 -26.27 -73.03
C ASN A 190 -18.30 -26.03 -72.30
N ASP A 191 -18.21 -26.51 -71.05
CA ASP A 191 -16.99 -26.56 -70.24
C ASP A 191 -16.17 -25.27 -70.19
N VAL A 192 -16.88 -24.14 -70.22
CA VAL A 192 -16.29 -22.80 -70.15
C VAL A 192 -15.19 -22.63 -71.21
N VAL A 193 -15.49 -22.91 -72.49
CA VAL A 193 -14.54 -22.72 -73.62
C VAL A 193 -13.98 -21.29 -73.73
N ALA A 194 -14.73 -20.29 -73.26
CA ALA A 194 -14.23 -18.93 -73.13
C ALA A 194 -13.30 -18.73 -71.91
N GLY A 195 -13.02 -19.75 -71.11
CA GLY A 195 -12.05 -19.78 -70.02
C GLY A 195 -12.52 -19.12 -68.71
N TYR A 196 -11.99 -19.64 -67.60
CA TYR A 196 -12.08 -19.03 -66.28
C TYR A 196 -11.17 -17.80 -66.16
N ILE A 197 -11.68 -16.75 -65.51
CA ILE A 197 -10.99 -15.48 -65.27
C ILE A 197 -10.71 -15.29 -63.78
N GLY A 198 -9.51 -14.88 -63.42
CA GLY A 198 -9.15 -14.58 -62.04
C GLY A 198 -7.84 -13.80 -61.93
N PHE A 199 -7.51 -13.32 -60.75
CA PHE A 199 -6.19 -12.76 -60.46
C PHE A 199 -5.13 -13.85 -60.49
N SER A 200 -3.93 -13.53 -61.00
CA SER A 200 -2.78 -14.42 -60.90
C SER A 200 -2.42 -14.68 -59.44
N MET A 201 -1.77 -15.81 -59.12
CA MET A 201 -1.39 -16.12 -57.74
C MET A 201 -0.57 -15.01 -57.07
N LEU A 202 0.33 -14.37 -57.81
CA LEU A 202 1.14 -13.24 -57.32
C LEU A 202 0.35 -11.94 -57.14
N SER A 203 -0.87 -11.87 -57.66
CA SER A 203 -1.76 -10.71 -57.56
C SER A 203 -2.90 -10.94 -56.57
N GLN A 204 -2.95 -12.08 -55.86
CA GLN A 204 -4.00 -12.32 -54.86
C GLN A 204 -3.78 -11.54 -53.56
N VAL A 205 -2.52 -11.30 -53.18
CA VAL A 205 -2.15 -10.49 -52.04
C VAL A 205 -0.96 -9.64 -52.44
N VAL A 206 -1.11 -8.32 -52.41
CA VAL A 206 -0.03 -7.38 -52.71
C VAL A 206 0.04 -6.31 -51.63
N ILE A 207 1.25 -5.87 -51.30
CA ILE A 207 1.51 -4.76 -50.39
C ILE A 207 2.12 -3.63 -51.21
N VAL A 208 1.60 -2.42 -51.06
CA VAL A 208 2.01 -1.23 -51.81
C VAL A 208 2.15 -0.05 -50.85
N ARG A 209 3.06 0.87 -51.14
CA ARG A 209 3.18 2.12 -50.38
C ARG A 209 2.39 3.24 -51.07
N GLU A 210 2.05 4.26 -50.30
CA GLU A 210 1.52 5.51 -50.84
C GLU A 210 2.38 6.03 -52.01
N GLY A 211 1.70 6.54 -53.05
CA GLY A 211 2.33 7.03 -54.27
C GLY A 211 2.74 5.94 -55.28
N GLU A 212 2.73 4.66 -54.90
CA GLU A 212 3.04 3.54 -55.80
C GLU A 212 1.84 3.14 -56.67
N MET A 213 2.14 2.41 -57.75
CA MET A 213 1.14 1.86 -58.67
C MET A 213 0.84 0.40 -58.31
N VAL A 214 -0.43 0.10 -58.06
CA VAL A 214 -0.92 -1.26 -57.90
C VAL A 214 -0.99 -1.95 -59.26
N HIS A 215 -0.37 -3.13 -59.38
CA HIS A 215 -0.35 -3.93 -60.60
C HIS A 215 -0.96 -5.31 -60.34
N LEU A 216 -2.24 -5.49 -60.67
CA LEU A 216 -2.92 -6.77 -60.52
C LEU A 216 -3.04 -7.46 -61.87
N LYS A 217 -2.31 -8.56 -62.06
CA LYS A 217 -2.40 -9.38 -63.27
C LYS A 217 -3.66 -10.22 -63.20
N VAL A 218 -4.55 -10.04 -64.17
CA VAL A 218 -5.74 -10.89 -64.36
C VAL A 218 -5.42 -11.91 -65.44
N VAL A 219 -5.66 -13.18 -65.16
CA VAL A 219 -5.41 -14.33 -66.03
C VAL A 219 -6.72 -14.93 -66.51
N ARG A 220 -6.68 -15.48 -67.72
CA ARG A 220 -7.77 -16.21 -68.38
C ARG A 220 -7.23 -17.56 -68.82
N THR A 221 -7.95 -18.64 -68.50
CA THR A 221 -7.52 -20.01 -68.82
C THR A 221 -7.73 -20.34 -70.30
N SER A 222 -6.89 -21.24 -70.82
CA SER A 222 -7.01 -21.80 -72.18
C SER A 222 -8.32 -22.59 -72.30
N PRO A 223 -9.02 -22.59 -73.46
CA PRO A 223 -8.59 -22.08 -74.78
C PRO A 223 -8.87 -20.59 -75.04
N ALA A 224 -9.42 -19.84 -74.08
CA ALA A 224 -9.66 -18.40 -74.18
C ALA A 224 -10.43 -17.97 -75.44
N ALA A 225 -11.45 -18.75 -75.82
CA ALA A 225 -12.23 -18.53 -77.03
C ALA A 225 -13.15 -17.30 -76.93
N GLY A 226 -13.26 -16.52 -78.00
CA GLY A 226 -14.04 -15.29 -78.02
C GLY A 226 -13.46 -14.15 -77.18
N MET A 227 -14.06 -12.96 -77.29
CA MET A 227 -13.65 -11.76 -76.55
C MET A 227 -14.41 -11.68 -75.22
N VAL A 228 -13.72 -11.32 -74.14
CA VAL A 228 -14.35 -11.19 -72.82
C VAL A 228 -14.03 -9.84 -72.18
N THR A 229 -15.06 -9.17 -71.64
CA THR A 229 -14.89 -7.99 -70.78
C THR A 229 -15.28 -8.33 -69.35
N VAL A 230 -14.53 -7.85 -68.37
CA VAL A 230 -14.79 -8.07 -66.95
C VAL A 230 -14.63 -6.77 -66.20
N ASP A 231 -15.62 -6.42 -65.38
CA ASP A 231 -15.57 -5.25 -64.52
C ASP A 231 -14.77 -5.57 -63.24
N TRP A 232 -14.14 -4.56 -62.67
CA TRP A 232 -13.49 -4.65 -61.37
C TRP A 232 -13.88 -3.48 -60.47
N LEU A 233 -13.87 -3.72 -59.16
CA LEU A 233 -14.22 -2.76 -58.11
C LEU A 233 -13.31 -2.97 -56.90
N ILE A 234 -12.81 -1.87 -56.32
CA ILE A 234 -12.13 -1.85 -55.03
C ILE A 234 -13.15 -1.59 -53.93
N GLN A 235 -13.16 -2.43 -52.90
CA GLN A 235 -14.00 -2.32 -51.72
C GLN A 235 -13.14 -2.26 -50.45
N GLY A 236 -13.51 -1.40 -49.52
CA GLY A 236 -12.78 -1.16 -48.26
C GLY A 236 -13.34 0.07 -47.55
N GLN A 237 -12.81 0.37 -46.36
CA GLN A 237 -13.03 1.70 -45.76
C GLN A 237 -12.18 2.72 -46.51
N ASN A 238 -12.63 3.97 -46.59
CA ASN A 238 -11.87 5.09 -47.15
C ASN A 238 -11.37 5.01 -48.61
N VAL A 239 -11.66 3.98 -49.39
CA VAL A 239 -11.15 3.74 -50.78
C VAL A 239 -10.92 4.98 -51.66
N THR A 240 -11.81 5.97 -51.65
CA THR A 240 -11.69 7.20 -52.45
C THR A 240 -10.61 8.18 -51.96
N LYS A 241 -10.08 7.99 -50.76
CA LYS A 241 -8.92 8.72 -50.22
C LYS A 241 -7.61 8.09 -50.67
N ASP A 242 -7.59 6.77 -50.82
CA ASP A 242 -6.35 6.00 -51.01
C ASP A 242 -6.12 5.64 -52.47
N PHE A 243 -7.16 5.62 -53.32
CA PHE A 243 -7.04 5.24 -54.73
C PHE A 243 -7.60 6.28 -55.69
N ASN A 244 -6.87 6.53 -56.78
CA ASN A 244 -7.35 7.37 -57.89
C ASN A 244 -8.51 6.72 -58.65
N GLU A 245 -8.42 5.41 -58.94
CA GLU A 245 -9.43 4.66 -59.67
C GLU A 245 -9.97 3.52 -58.81
N THR A 246 -11.22 3.63 -58.37
CA THR A 246 -11.84 2.63 -57.51
C THR A 246 -12.61 1.56 -58.27
N TYR A 247 -12.81 1.72 -59.58
CA TYR A 247 -13.48 0.75 -60.45
C TYR A 247 -13.03 0.90 -61.91
N GLY A 248 -13.28 -0.13 -62.73
CA GLY A 248 -13.04 -0.07 -64.16
C GLY A 248 -13.41 -1.37 -64.87
N THR A 249 -13.02 -1.51 -66.13
CA THR A 249 -13.26 -2.71 -66.95
C THR A 249 -11.96 -3.14 -67.64
N VAL A 250 -11.70 -4.45 -67.65
CA VAL A 250 -10.59 -5.05 -68.41
C VAL A 250 -11.13 -5.87 -69.58
N VAL A 251 -10.38 -5.87 -70.68
CA VAL A 251 -10.76 -6.57 -71.92
C VAL A 251 -9.72 -7.63 -72.27
N PHE A 252 -10.19 -8.86 -72.50
CA PHE A 252 -9.45 -9.96 -73.09
C PHE A 252 -9.85 -10.11 -74.56
N LYS A 253 -8.90 -9.92 -75.46
CA LYS A 253 -9.07 -10.32 -76.87
C LYS A 253 -9.13 -11.85 -76.96
N GLU A 254 -9.62 -12.36 -78.09
CA GLU A 254 -9.61 -13.80 -78.38
C GLU A 254 -8.18 -14.35 -78.30
N GLY A 255 -8.01 -15.46 -77.57
CA GLY A 255 -6.71 -16.09 -77.31
C GLY A 255 -5.80 -15.33 -76.34
N GLN A 256 -6.23 -14.19 -75.78
CA GLN A 256 -5.45 -13.45 -74.79
C GLN A 256 -5.60 -14.08 -73.40
N ASN A 257 -4.49 -14.53 -72.82
CA ASN A 257 -4.48 -15.26 -71.54
C ASN A 257 -4.22 -14.39 -70.31
N SER A 258 -3.82 -13.12 -70.48
CA SER A 258 -3.65 -12.20 -69.35
C SER A 258 -3.78 -10.74 -69.74
N THR A 259 -4.18 -9.93 -68.77
CA THR A 259 -4.20 -8.46 -68.81
C THR A 259 -3.87 -7.91 -67.41
N TYR A 260 -3.84 -6.59 -67.23
CA TYR A 260 -3.55 -5.96 -65.94
C TYR A 260 -4.62 -4.94 -65.58
N ILE A 261 -4.99 -4.94 -64.30
CA ILE A 261 -5.63 -3.81 -63.62
C ILE A 261 -4.52 -2.96 -63.03
N ARG A 262 -4.58 -1.64 -63.26
CA ARG A 262 -3.63 -0.66 -62.77
C ARG A 262 -4.37 0.48 -62.10
N THR A 263 -4.01 0.79 -60.87
CA THR A 263 -4.48 1.98 -60.16
C THR A 263 -3.36 2.55 -59.31
N ARG A 264 -3.40 3.85 -59.01
CA ARG A 264 -2.40 4.53 -58.18
C ARG A 264 -2.91 4.68 -56.75
N VAL A 265 -2.04 4.40 -55.77
CA VAL A 265 -2.26 4.77 -54.38
C VAL A 265 -1.95 6.26 -54.21
N ILE A 266 -2.88 7.03 -53.67
CA ILE A 266 -2.72 8.46 -53.40
C ILE A 266 -1.63 8.63 -52.34
N ALA A 267 -0.78 9.65 -52.50
CA ALA A 267 0.22 10.00 -51.51
C ALA A 267 -0.19 11.28 -50.80
N ASP A 268 -0.17 11.26 -49.48
CA ASP A 268 -0.40 12.46 -48.69
C ASP A 268 0.48 12.51 -47.43
N ASN A 269 0.24 13.53 -46.59
CA ASN A 269 1.03 13.77 -45.38
C ASN A 269 0.26 13.36 -44.11
N THR A 270 -0.87 12.69 -44.26
CA THR A 270 -1.64 12.18 -43.13
C THR A 270 -1.06 10.83 -42.68
N SER A 271 -1.03 10.62 -41.38
CA SER A 271 -0.49 9.38 -40.83
C SER A 271 -1.55 8.30 -40.83
N GLU A 272 -1.27 7.20 -41.51
CA GLU A 272 -2.21 6.10 -41.70
C GLU A 272 -1.58 4.75 -41.32
N ILE A 273 -2.42 3.84 -40.82
CA ILE A 273 -2.01 2.46 -40.48
C ILE A 273 -2.15 1.55 -41.71
N ASP A 274 -1.74 0.29 -41.61
CA ASP A 274 -1.96 -0.68 -42.70
C ASP A 274 -3.46 -0.80 -43.02
N GLU A 275 -3.85 -0.50 -44.25
CA GLU A 275 -5.24 -0.57 -44.71
C GLU A 275 -5.40 -1.67 -45.78
N GLN A 276 -6.42 -2.52 -45.62
CA GLN A 276 -6.69 -3.63 -46.53
C GLN A 276 -7.92 -3.37 -47.39
N PHE A 277 -7.74 -3.52 -48.70
CA PHE A 277 -8.76 -3.33 -49.73
C PHE A 277 -8.95 -4.60 -50.54
N GLN A 278 -10.20 -4.95 -50.85
CA GLN A 278 -10.53 -6.06 -51.73
C GLN A 278 -10.83 -5.55 -53.14
N VAL A 279 -10.07 -6.04 -54.13
CA VAL A 279 -10.35 -5.83 -55.55
C VAL A 279 -11.11 -7.05 -56.07
N ILE A 280 -12.31 -6.83 -56.58
CA ILE A 280 -13.25 -7.90 -56.95
C ILE A 280 -13.55 -7.82 -58.45
N LEU A 281 -13.42 -8.94 -59.15
CA LEU A 281 -13.88 -9.10 -60.52
C LEU A 281 -15.39 -9.39 -60.54
N ARG A 282 -16.12 -8.81 -61.49
CA ARG A 282 -17.57 -9.04 -61.65
C ARG A 282 -18.02 -8.86 -63.10
N ASN A 283 -19.24 -9.32 -63.38
CA ASN A 283 -19.92 -9.14 -64.67
C ASN A 283 -19.08 -9.57 -65.89
N PRO A 284 -18.61 -10.83 -65.99
CA PRO A 284 -17.94 -11.28 -67.19
C PRO A 284 -18.94 -11.31 -68.36
N ILE A 285 -18.62 -10.62 -69.45
CA ILE A 285 -19.43 -10.60 -70.67
C ILE A 285 -18.61 -11.20 -71.80
N THR A 286 -19.10 -12.30 -72.37
CA THR A 286 -18.45 -13.03 -73.48
C THR A 286 -19.12 -12.70 -74.80
N SER A 287 -18.32 -12.43 -75.83
CA SER A 287 -18.75 -12.19 -77.21
C SER A 287 -18.09 -13.18 -78.17
N GLY A 288 -18.88 -13.72 -79.10
CA GLY A 288 -18.42 -14.69 -80.11
C GLY A 288 -18.49 -16.17 -79.70
N ILE A 289 -19.06 -16.49 -78.53
CA ILE A 289 -19.28 -17.85 -78.02
C ILE A 289 -20.71 -17.97 -77.51
N SER A 290 -21.33 -19.13 -77.70
CA SER A 290 -22.65 -19.47 -77.16
C SER A 290 -22.68 -19.31 -75.63
N ARG A 291 -23.83 -18.92 -75.07
CA ARG A 291 -23.97 -18.59 -73.63
C ARG A 291 -23.52 -19.74 -72.71
N THR A 292 -23.67 -20.99 -73.14
CA THR A 292 -23.31 -22.21 -72.41
C THR A 292 -21.79 -22.42 -72.29
N GLY A 293 -20.99 -21.80 -73.17
CA GLY A 293 -19.52 -21.81 -73.12
C GLY A 293 -18.91 -20.46 -72.71
N ALA A 294 -19.71 -19.56 -72.15
CA ALA A 294 -19.27 -18.22 -71.75
C ALA A 294 -18.22 -18.27 -70.63
N ALA A 295 -17.42 -17.21 -70.52
CA ALA A 295 -16.37 -17.12 -69.52
C ALA A 295 -16.95 -16.93 -68.12
N GLU A 296 -16.34 -17.58 -67.14
CA GLU A 296 -16.74 -17.52 -65.75
C GLU A 296 -15.64 -16.95 -64.88
N ILE A 297 -16.00 -16.33 -63.75
CA ILE A 297 -15.00 -15.91 -62.76
C ILE A 297 -14.64 -17.11 -61.90
N ASN A 298 -13.35 -17.38 -61.76
CA ASN A 298 -12.88 -18.43 -60.87
C ASN A 298 -13.26 -18.09 -59.42
N PRO A 299 -14.01 -18.95 -58.71
CA PRO A 299 -14.53 -18.63 -57.38
C PRO A 299 -13.43 -18.45 -56.31
N ARG A 300 -12.22 -18.97 -56.55
CA ARG A 300 -11.07 -18.84 -55.63
C ARG A 300 -10.10 -17.74 -56.03
N MET A 301 -10.20 -17.22 -57.26
CA MET A 301 -9.27 -16.24 -57.81
C MET A 301 -9.98 -14.97 -58.27
N GLY A 302 -11.28 -14.81 -58.01
CA GLY A 302 -12.06 -13.63 -58.39
C GLY A 302 -11.81 -12.39 -57.54
N THR A 303 -11.08 -12.52 -56.43
CA THR A 303 -10.76 -11.45 -55.49
C THR A 303 -9.26 -11.36 -55.23
N ALA A 304 -8.75 -10.14 -55.09
CA ALA A 304 -7.39 -9.83 -54.67
C ALA A 304 -7.43 -8.89 -53.46
N THR A 305 -6.50 -9.05 -52.52
CA THR A 305 -6.30 -8.14 -51.39
C THR A 305 -5.11 -7.24 -51.68
N VAL A 306 -5.34 -5.93 -51.62
CA VAL A 306 -4.29 -4.91 -51.68
C VAL A 306 -4.15 -4.33 -50.28
N THR A 307 -2.96 -4.42 -49.70
CA THR A 307 -2.62 -3.75 -48.44
C THR A 307 -1.85 -2.49 -48.76
N VAL A 308 -2.38 -1.33 -48.41
CA VAL A 308 -1.63 -0.08 -48.39
C VAL A 308 -0.85 -0.07 -47.08
N ALA A 309 0.47 -0.08 -47.17
CA ALA A 309 1.35 -0.11 -46.01
C ALA A 309 1.32 1.24 -45.27
N ALA A 310 1.40 1.17 -43.95
CA ALA A 310 1.47 2.31 -43.04
C ALA A 310 2.47 3.37 -43.51
N SER A 311 2.07 4.63 -43.37
CA SER A 311 2.78 5.80 -43.87
C SER A 311 2.96 6.85 -42.77
N ASN A 312 3.94 7.73 -42.97
CA ASN A 312 4.10 8.93 -42.14
C ASN A 312 4.18 8.66 -40.62
N GLU A 313 4.80 7.54 -40.23
CA GLU A 313 5.03 7.13 -38.83
C GLU A 313 3.77 7.17 -37.96
N PRO A 314 2.79 6.28 -38.20
CA PRO A 314 1.45 6.42 -37.59
C PRO A 314 1.45 6.34 -36.07
N HIS A 315 2.40 5.61 -35.50
CA HIS A 315 2.57 5.47 -34.06
C HIS A 315 3.52 6.51 -33.45
N GLY A 316 4.17 7.32 -34.27
CA GLY A 316 4.97 8.46 -33.87
C GLY A 316 6.43 8.15 -33.51
N VAL A 317 7.20 9.23 -33.37
CA VAL A 317 8.63 9.24 -33.05
C VAL A 317 8.83 9.97 -31.73
N PHE A 318 9.50 9.32 -30.77
CA PHE A 318 9.57 9.80 -29.39
C PHE A 318 10.94 10.36 -29.02
N GLU A 319 10.98 11.60 -28.55
CA GLU A 319 12.19 12.27 -28.08
C GLU A 319 11.87 13.36 -27.05
N PHE A 320 12.85 13.75 -26.23
CA PHE A 320 12.67 14.87 -25.31
C PHE A 320 12.47 16.20 -26.07
N GLN A 321 11.47 16.97 -25.63
CA GLN A 321 11.28 18.34 -26.09
C GLN A 321 12.50 19.20 -25.76
N GLN A 322 12.74 20.25 -26.56
CA GLN A 322 13.90 21.13 -26.37
C GLN A 322 13.98 21.70 -24.94
N SER A 323 12.84 22.03 -24.34
CA SER A 323 12.72 22.53 -22.96
C SER A 323 13.09 21.48 -21.90
N SER A 324 13.05 20.20 -22.23
CA SER A 324 13.31 19.10 -21.30
C SER A 324 14.61 18.35 -21.60
N ARG A 325 15.48 18.86 -22.49
CA ARG A 325 16.80 18.25 -22.77
C ARG A 325 17.86 18.64 -21.73
N ARG A 326 17.77 19.85 -21.19
CA ARG A 326 18.56 20.32 -20.06
C ARG A 326 17.63 21.08 -19.12
N VAL A 327 17.43 20.54 -17.92
CA VAL A 327 16.51 21.10 -16.93
C VAL A 327 17.29 21.44 -15.67
N THR A 328 17.01 22.59 -15.07
CA THR A 328 17.53 22.95 -13.75
C THR A 328 16.35 23.06 -12.81
N VAL A 329 16.44 22.39 -11.67
CA VAL A 329 15.42 22.33 -10.64
C VAL A 329 16.03 22.69 -9.30
N GLN A 330 15.20 23.16 -8.38
CA GLN A 330 15.54 23.23 -6.95
C GLN A 330 14.86 22.06 -6.22
N GLU A 331 15.45 21.58 -5.14
CA GLU A 331 14.84 20.51 -4.33
C GLU A 331 13.44 20.87 -3.83
N SER A 332 13.18 22.15 -3.54
CA SER A 332 11.86 22.65 -3.15
C SER A 332 10.74 22.40 -4.18
N GLU A 333 11.06 22.09 -5.44
CA GLU A 333 10.08 21.82 -6.50
C GLU A 333 9.39 20.44 -6.33
N ASN A 334 9.98 19.49 -5.58
CA ASN A 334 9.52 18.13 -5.24
C ASN A 334 9.18 17.19 -6.42
N ILE A 335 8.57 17.68 -7.50
CA ILE A 335 8.24 16.94 -8.71
C ILE A 335 8.64 17.77 -9.93
N VAL A 336 9.45 17.18 -10.80
CA VAL A 336 9.79 17.74 -12.11
C VAL A 336 9.23 16.84 -13.22
N GLU A 337 8.59 17.45 -14.20
CA GLU A 337 8.05 16.75 -15.36
C GLU A 337 8.93 17.00 -16.59
N LEU A 338 9.50 15.92 -17.15
CA LEU A 338 10.23 15.98 -18.41
C LEU A 338 9.28 15.67 -19.56
N SER A 339 9.07 16.65 -20.44
CA SER A 339 8.20 16.54 -21.59
C SER A 339 8.87 15.77 -22.73
N VAL A 340 8.19 14.72 -23.18
CA VAL A 340 8.55 13.91 -24.35
C VAL A 340 7.60 14.25 -25.49
N ALA A 341 8.14 14.67 -26.62
CA ALA A 341 7.38 14.87 -27.85
C ALA A 341 7.13 13.54 -28.54
N ARG A 342 5.90 13.35 -29.03
CA ARG A 342 5.53 12.35 -30.03
C ARG A 342 5.35 13.07 -31.35
N LEU A 343 6.37 13.01 -32.18
CA LEU A 343 6.39 13.63 -33.51
C LEU A 343 5.68 12.74 -34.54
N PHE A 344 5.15 13.34 -35.60
CA PHE A 344 4.40 12.67 -36.68
C PHE A 344 3.05 12.10 -36.20
N GLY A 345 2.80 10.78 -36.34
CA GLY A 345 1.53 10.17 -36.00
C GLY A 345 1.27 10.01 -34.49
N ASN A 346 0.00 10.14 -34.10
CA ASN A 346 -0.49 9.97 -32.73
C ASN A 346 -1.46 8.79 -32.56
N ILE A 347 -1.44 7.82 -33.48
CA ILE A 347 -2.37 6.68 -33.50
C ILE A 347 -1.89 5.59 -32.53
N GLY A 348 -2.78 5.15 -31.65
CA GLY A 348 -2.53 4.14 -30.64
C GLY A 348 -1.87 4.68 -29.37
N THR A 349 -2.06 3.94 -28.27
CA THR A 349 -1.49 4.23 -26.95
C THR A 349 -0.09 3.64 -26.85
N ILE A 350 0.90 4.45 -26.49
CA ILE A 350 2.31 4.03 -26.42
C ILE A 350 2.76 3.93 -24.96
N ARG A 351 3.44 2.84 -24.59
CA ARG A 351 4.22 2.77 -23.36
C ARG A 351 5.65 3.16 -23.68
N LEU A 352 6.13 4.20 -23.02
CA LEU A 352 7.49 4.67 -23.12
C LEU A 352 8.26 4.26 -21.88
N HIS A 353 9.38 3.57 -22.06
CA HIS A 353 10.29 3.16 -20.99
C HIS A 353 11.47 4.12 -20.91
N PHE A 354 11.90 4.40 -19.69
CA PHE A 354 13.04 5.27 -19.42
C PHE A 354 13.84 4.78 -18.20
N THR A 355 15.07 5.25 -18.10
CA THR A 355 15.98 4.92 -17.00
C THR A 355 16.72 6.16 -16.51
N ILE A 356 16.97 6.22 -15.21
CA ILE A 356 17.86 7.22 -14.61
C ILE A 356 19.27 6.64 -14.51
N ILE A 357 20.26 7.44 -14.88
CA ILE A 357 21.68 7.08 -14.81
C ILE A 357 22.42 8.20 -14.10
N ASN A 358 23.23 7.85 -13.10
CA ASN A 358 24.17 8.78 -12.48
C ASN A 358 25.21 9.19 -13.53
N GLY A 359 25.11 10.43 -14.03
CA GLY A 359 25.98 10.93 -15.08
C GLY A 359 25.71 12.39 -15.42
N SER A 360 26.62 12.98 -16.20
CA SER A 360 26.48 14.32 -16.77
C SER A 360 26.97 14.30 -18.22
N LEU A 361 26.47 15.22 -19.03
CA LEU A 361 26.88 15.44 -20.42
C LEU A 361 28.17 16.27 -20.53
N HIS A 362 28.69 16.80 -19.42
CA HIS A 362 29.99 17.48 -19.36
C HIS A 362 30.86 16.96 -18.19
N SER A 363 32.12 17.36 -18.17
CA SER A 363 33.02 17.05 -17.04
C SER A 363 32.69 17.96 -15.86
N LEU A 364 32.39 17.36 -14.71
CA LEU A 364 32.03 18.08 -13.50
C LEU A 364 33.20 18.92 -12.97
N SER A 365 32.89 20.14 -12.56
CA SER A 365 33.80 21.04 -11.84
C SER A 365 33.89 20.69 -10.34
N SER A 366 34.75 21.38 -9.59
CA SER A 366 34.93 21.12 -8.14
C SER A 366 33.65 21.31 -7.33
N ASP A 367 32.76 22.19 -7.80
CA ASP A 367 31.51 22.59 -7.16
C ASP A 367 30.29 21.81 -7.70
N GLU A 368 30.52 20.73 -8.43
CA GLU A 368 29.47 19.88 -9.01
C GLU A 368 29.67 18.40 -8.64
N ARG A 369 28.57 17.67 -8.49
CA ARG A 369 28.54 16.23 -8.17
C ARG A 369 27.49 15.49 -9.02
N LEU A 370 27.49 14.17 -8.94
CA LEU A 370 26.45 13.35 -9.54
C LEU A 370 25.39 13.06 -8.49
N ALA A 371 24.13 13.26 -8.85
CA ALA A 371 23.01 12.88 -8.00
C ALA A 371 22.92 11.34 -7.92
N ALA A 372 22.68 10.82 -6.73
CA ALA A 372 22.44 9.43 -6.39
C ALA A 372 20.95 9.07 -6.48
N SER A 373 20.64 8.07 -7.30
CA SER A 373 19.28 7.50 -7.36
C SER A 373 18.87 6.91 -6.01
N GLY A 374 17.66 7.26 -5.56
CA GLY A 374 17.10 6.84 -4.28
C GLY A 374 17.40 7.78 -3.10
N THR A 375 18.44 8.60 -3.22
CA THR A 375 18.74 9.67 -2.25
C THR A 375 18.21 11.00 -2.74
N ASP A 376 18.59 11.43 -3.96
CA ASP A 376 18.32 12.80 -4.43
C ASP A 376 17.17 12.82 -5.46
N VAL A 377 16.96 11.68 -6.13
CA VAL A 377 15.86 11.46 -7.07
C VAL A 377 15.22 10.09 -6.92
N VAL A 378 13.88 10.07 -6.83
CA VAL A 378 13.05 8.87 -6.73
C VAL A 378 12.06 8.83 -7.90
N VAL A 379 11.85 7.65 -8.48
CA VAL A 379 10.84 7.42 -9.50
C VAL A 379 9.92 6.27 -9.12
N ASN A 380 8.62 6.50 -9.28
CA ASN A 380 7.58 5.52 -8.94
C ASN A 380 7.40 4.44 -10.02
N SER A 381 7.83 4.71 -11.24
CA SER A 381 7.72 3.81 -12.40
C SER A 381 8.85 4.07 -13.38
N THR A 382 9.31 3.04 -14.08
CA THR A 382 10.29 3.14 -15.17
C THR A 382 9.63 3.28 -16.55
N SER A 383 8.32 3.50 -16.57
CA SER A 383 7.57 3.71 -17.81
C SER A 383 6.36 4.63 -17.62
N ILE A 384 5.98 5.32 -18.69
CA ILE A 384 4.76 6.13 -18.77
C ILE A 384 3.87 5.66 -19.94
N LEU A 385 2.58 5.95 -19.84
CA LEU A 385 1.62 5.74 -20.93
C LEU A 385 1.29 7.06 -21.60
N ILE A 386 1.43 7.10 -22.92
CA ILE A 386 1.04 8.21 -23.78
C ILE A 386 -0.19 7.75 -24.56
N ASN A 387 -1.36 8.27 -24.21
CA ASN A 387 -2.64 7.81 -24.73
C ASN A 387 -2.80 8.08 -26.24
N ASN A 388 -3.67 7.29 -26.88
CA ASN A 388 -4.08 7.52 -28.27
C ASN A 388 -4.51 8.99 -28.50
N GLY A 389 -4.02 9.60 -29.57
CA GLY A 389 -4.27 11.00 -29.93
C GLY A 389 -3.36 12.02 -29.25
N TRP A 390 -2.56 11.64 -28.25
CA TRP A 390 -1.69 12.57 -27.53
C TRP A 390 -0.35 12.74 -28.23
N SER A 391 0.10 13.99 -28.40
CA SER A 391 1.38 14.35 -29.03
C SER A 391 2.49 14.65 -28.03
N VAL A 392 2.20 14.64 -26.73
CA VAL A 392 3.15 14.91 -25.65
C VAL A 392 2.89 13.94 -24.49
N GLY A 393 3.97 13.38 -23.93
CA GLY A 393 3.98 12.67 -22.65
C GLY A 393 4.83 13.41 -21.62
N ALA A 394 4.55 13.20 -20.34
CA ALA A 394 5.33 13.77 -19.25
C ALA A 394 5.92 12.63 -18.42
N ILE A 395 7.24 12.65 -18.20
CA ILE A 395 7.92 11.75 -17.27
C ILE A 395 8.01 12.49 -15.92
N PRO A 396 7.24 12.08 -14.91
CA PRO A 396 7.34 12.67 -13.58
C PRO A 396 8.54 12.08 -12.84
N LEU A 397 9.41 12.94 -12.34
CA LEU A 397 10.50 12.60 -11.44
C LEU A 397 10.23 13.26 -10.08
N SER A 398 10.45 12.55 -8.98
CA SER A 398 10.37 13.13 -7.65
C SER A 398 11.78 13.50 -7.18
N ILE A 399 12.00 14.79 -6.95
CA ILE A 399 13.23 15.31 -6.35
C ILE A 399 13.07 15.24 -4.84
N VAL A 400 14.05 14.68 -4.15
CA VAL A 400 14.03 14.58 -2.69
C VAL A 400 14.49 15.92 -2.12
N ASN A 401 13.70 16.48 -1.21
CA ASN A 401 14.01 17.72 -0.52
C ASN A 401 14.36 17.37 0.93
N ASP A 402 15.62 17.54 1.29
CA ASP A 402 16.07 17.28 2.65
C ASP A 402 16.69 18.52 3.32
N ASN A 403 17.63 18.34 4.24
CA ASN A 403 18.33 19.45 4.91
C ASN A 403 19.85 19.25 4.87
N LEU A 404 20.33 18.40 3.96
CA LEU A 404 21.74 18.09 3.76
C LEU A 404 22.31 19.12 2.81
N ALA A 405 23.46 19.68 3.20
CA ALA A 405 24.11 20.67 2.38
C ALA A 405 24.74 20.01 1.14
N GLU A 406 24.26 20.37 -0.06
CA GLU A 406 24.65 19.72 -1.32
C GLU A 406 25.15 20.73 -2.36
N LEU A 407 26.05 20.27 -3.23
CA LEU A 407 26.57 21.07 -4.34
C LEU A 407 25.61 21.01 -5.54
N ASP A 408 25.97 21.60 -6.67
CA ASP A 408 25.16 21.40 -7.88
C ASP A 408 25.25 19.94 -8.32
N GLU A 409 24.13 19.25 -8.47
CA GLU A 409 24.11 17.81 -8.77
C GLU A 409 23.48 17.49 -10.12
N TYR A 410 24.00 16.46 -10.79
CA TYR A 410 23.59 16.09 -12.14
C TYR A 410 23.21 14.62 -12.24
N PHE A 411 22.14 14.34 -12.98
CA PHE A 411 21.80 13.00 -13.43
C PHE A 411 21.19 13.02 -14.83
N LEU A 412 21.20 11.87 -15.50
CA LEU A 412 20.66 11.70 -16.84
C LEU A 412 19.38 10.86 -16.81
N VAL A 413 18.41 11.25 -17.62
CA VAL A 413 17.23 10.44 -17.92
C VAL A 413 17.29 10.03 -19.38
N ASN A 414 17.32 8.73 -19.64
CA ASN A 414 17.35 8.16 -20.98
C ASN A 414 16.03 7.49 -21.33
N ILE A 415 15.47 7.82 -22.49
CA ILE A 415 14.39 7.05 -23.11
C ILE A 415 15.02 5.78 -23.71
N THR A 416 14.57 4.61 -23.26
CA THR A 416 15.21 3.33 -23.62
C THR A 416 14.44 2.55 -24.69
N SER A 417 13.11 2.58 -24.63
CA SER A 417 12.26 1.90 -25.63
C SER A 417 10.84 2.46 -25.64
N VAL A 418 10.13 2.22 -26.75
CA VAL A 418 8.72 2.55 -26.92
C VAL A 418 7.99 1.33 -27.48
N GLU A 419 6.79 1.05 -26.96
CA GLU A 419 5.96 -0.06 -27.40
C GLU A 419 4.49 0.35 -27.54
N LEU A 420 3.79 -0.19 -28.53
CA LEU A 420 2.36 0.01 -28.71
C LEU A 420 1.57 -0.91 -27.76
N VAL A 421 0.69 -0.33 -26.95
CA VAL A 421 -0.10 -1.04 -25.93
C VAL A 421 -1.42 -1.57 -26.52
N ASN A 422 -1.84 -2.78 -26.12
CA ASN A 422 -3.00 -3.53 -26.63
C ASN A 422 -2.86 -4.01 -28.09
N THR A 423 -1.92 -4.91 -28.34
CA THR A 423 -1.86 -5.70 -29.57
C THR A 423 -2.76 -6.95 -29.51
N SER A 424 -4.01 -6.79 -29.06
CA SER A 424 -5.02 -7.88 -29.12
C SER A 424 -5.33 -8.31 -30.57
N ALA A 425 -4.81 -7.56 -31.55
CA ALA A 425 -4.77 -7.90 -32.95
C ALA A 425 -3.32 -8.07 -33.44
N ARG A 426 -2.53 -8.97 -32.84
CA ARG A 426 -1.54 -9.71 -33.65
C ARG A 426 -2.33 -10.68 -34.52
N SER A 427 -2.97 -10.12 -35.55
CA SER A 427 -3.65 -10.88 -36.58
C SER A 427 -2.63 -11.82 -37.23
N ILE A 428 -3.10 -13.02 -37.52
CA ILE A 428 -2.38 -14.27 -37.78
C ILE A 428 -1.51 -14.25 -39.06
N ASN A 429 -1.28 -13.10 -39.70
CA ASN A 429 -0.86 -13.06 -41.10
C ASN A 429 0.23 -12.01 -41.41
N ASN A 430 1.42 -12.08 -40.80
CA ASN A 430 2.63 -11.31 -41.24
C ASN A 430 2.33 -9.88 -41.76
N GLU A 431 1.55 -9.11 -41.01
CA GLU A 431 1.26 -7.72 -41.37
C GLU A 431 2.52 -6.89 -41.13
N THR A 432 2.78 -5.95 -42.04
CA THR A 432 3.92 -5.02 -42.01
C THR A 432 3.74 -3.98 -40.91
N PHE A 433 3.67 -4.44 -39.67
CA PHE A 433 3.56 -3.61 -38.49
C PHE A 433 4.72 -2.62 -38.45
N THR A 434 4.42 -1.33 -38.58
CA THR A 434 5.41 -0.27 -38.44
C THR A 434 5.46 0.12 -36.96
N PRO A 435 6.44 -0.31 -36.16
CA PRO A 435 6.47 -0.01 -34.73
C PRO A 435 6.70 1.48 -34.46
N PRO A 436 6.28 2.01 -33.29
CA PRO A 436 6.77 3.31 -32.83
C PRO A 436 8.30 3.29 -32.74
N ARG A 437 8.95 4.42 -33.00
CA ARG A 437 10.42 4.51 -32.94
C ARG A 437 10.91 5.63 -32.02
N LEU A 438 12.17 5.52 -31.63
CA LEU A 438 12.88 6.56 -30.90
C LEU A 438 13.44 7.62 -31.87
N GLY A 439 13.39 8.88 -31.44
CA GLY A 439 13.96 10.02 -32.15
C GLY A 439 15.45 10.23 -31.87
N GLN A 440 15.93 11.44 -32.12
CA GLN A 440 17.35 11.76 -31.98
C GLN A 440 17.72 12.13 -30.54
N TYR A 441 16.83 12.83 -29.84
CA TYR A 441 17.12 13.43 -28.53
C TYR A 441 16.56 12.58 -27.39
N LEU A 442 17.27 11.51 -27.04
CA LEU A 442 16.82 10.49 -26.10
C LEU A 442 17.31 10.69 -24.66
N THR A 443 18.19 11.64 -24.44
CA THR A 443 18.78 11.94 -23.13
C THR A 443 18.38 13.32 -22.67
N SER A 444 17.91 13.41 -21.43
CA SER A 444 17.74 14.65 -20.68
C SER A 444 18.79 14.71 -19.58
N GLU A 445 19.46 15.86 -19.42
CA GLU A 445 20.31 16.17 -18.27
C GLU A 445 19.52 17.03 -17.30
N VAL A 446 19.40 16.57 -16.06
CA VAL A 446 18.73 17.30 -14.98
C VAL A 446 19.79 17.74 -13.98
N LYS A 447 19.78 19.05 -13.69
CA LYS A 447 20.59 19.70 -12.66
C LYS A 447 19.72 19.98 -11.44
N ILE A 448 20.03 19.38 -10.30
CA ILE A 448 19.53 19.82 -9.00
C ILE A 448 20.47 20.94 -8.53
N GLY A 449 19.93 22.14 -8.33
CA GLY A 449 20.73 23.28 -7.91
C GLY A 449 21.11 23.19 -6.44
N LYS A 450 22.33 23.65 -6.11
CA LYS A 450 22.85 23.67 -4.75
C LYS A 450 21.84 24.23 -3.73
N ASN A 451 21.70 23.57 -2.59
CA ASN A 451 20.73 23.94 -1.56
C ASN A 451 21.40 24.00 -0.17
N ASP A 452 20.62 24.30 0.88
CA ASP A 452 20.97 24.13 2.30
C ASP A 452 22.32 24.71 2.79
N GLY A 453 22.83 25.71 2.08
CA GLY A 453 24.07 26.40 2.44
C GLY A 453 25.30 25.49 2.33
N PRO A 454 25.72 25.10 1.11
CA PRO A 454 26.84 24.17 0.89
C PRO A 454 28.16 24.75 1.41
N GLN A 455 28.33 26.06 1.26
CA GLN A 455 29.47 26.80 1.76
C GLN A 455 29.30 27.24 3.23
N GLY A 456 28.18 26.91 3.87
CA GLY A 456 27.92 27.10 5.28
C GLY A 456 27.33 28.47 5.66
N ILE A 457 26.64 28.49 6.79
CA ILE A 457 26.03 29.67 7.40
C ILE A 457 26.82 30.00 8.67
N LEU A 458 27.38 31.21 8.75
CA LEU A 458 28.24 31.64 9.85
C LEU A 458 27.43 32.31 10.95
N VAL A 459 27.58 31.82 12.17
CA VAL A 459 26.90 32.32 13.37
C VAL A 459 27.86 32.33 14.56
N PHE A 460 27.59 33.17 15.55
CA PHE A 460 28.22 33.06 16.86
C PHE A 460 27.56 31.97 17.69
N SER A 461 28.37 31.18 18.41
CA SER A 461 27.88 30.16 19.33
C SER A 461 28.66 30.18 20.64
N PRO A 462 28.08 30.67 21.75
CA PRO A 462 26.77 31.34 21.85
C PRO A 462 26.81 32.81 21.36
N PRO A 463 25.67 33.41 20.96
CA PRO A 463 25.57 34.83 20.57
C PRO A 463 25.52 35.80 21.77
N ARG A 464 25.51 35.29 23.01
CA ARG A 464 25.62 36.09 24.23
C ARG A 464 26.60 35.41 25.17
N VAL A 465 27.58 36.17 25.64
CA VAL A 465 28.62 35.68 26.56
C VAL A 465 28.68 36.62 27.75
N ASN A 466 28.51 36.07 28.96
CA ASN A 466 28.79 36.80 30.19
C ASN A 466 30.16 36.35 30.69
N VAL A 467 31.04 37.29 30.98
CA VAL A 467 32.38 37.02 31.48
C VAL A 467 32.61 37.73 32.81
N PRO A 468 33.18 37.06 33.82
CA PRO A 468 33.70 37.75 34.98
C PRO A 468 34.97 38.52 34.60
N GLU A 469 35.26 39.58 35.31
CA GLU A 469 36.40 40.46 35.04
C GLU A 469 37.76 39.75 35.25
N ASP A 470 37.80 38.77 36.14
CA ASP A 470 38.98 37.98 36.49
C ASP A 470 39.38 36.91 35.45
N ILE A 471 38.63 36.76 34.35
CA ILE A 471 38.80 35.67 33.37
C ILE A 471 40.10 35.75 32.55
N ALA A 472 40.79 36.90 32.54
CA ALA A 472 41.95 37.26 31.72
C ALA A 472 41.73 37.22 30.19
N SER A 473 41.16 36.15 29.63
CA SER A 473 40.69 36.09 28.24
C SER A 473 39.66 34.99 28.01
N PHE A 474 38.89 35.15 26.94
CA PHE A 474 37.92 34.16 26.48
C PHE A 474 37.88 34.09 24.95
N ASN A 475 37.37 32.96 24.44
CA ASN A 475 37.19 32.75 23.00
C ASN A 475 35.73 32.88 22.62
N LEU A 476 35.43 33.81 21.72
CA LEU A 476 34.15 33.89 21.05
C LEU A 476 34.19 33.01 19.80
N THR A 477 33.38 31.95 19.78
CA THR A 477 33.40 30.96 18.70
C THR A 477 32.47 31.39 17.57
N VAL A 478 33.00 31.44 16.35
CA VAL A 478 32.24 31.52 15.10
C VAL A 478 32.09 30.12 14.55
N LEU A 479 30.85 29.68 14.42
CA LEU A 479 30.48 28.38 13.91
C LEU A 479 30.01 28.50 12.46
N ARG A 480 30.60 27.70 11.58
CA ARG A 480 30.13 27.43 10.23
C ARG A 480 29.11 26.28 10.32
N THR A 481 27.84 26.64 10.31
CA THR A 481 26.70 25.72 10.34
C THR A 481 26.34 25.26 8.92
N GLN A 482 25.65 24.12 8.80
CA GLN A 482 25.38 23.42 7.53
C GLN A 482 26.63 22.89 6.82
N GLY A 483 26.86 23.28 5.57
CA GLY A 483 27.92 22.74 4.73
C GLY A 483 29.32 23.29 5.03
N THR A 484 30.33 22.50 4.68
CA THR A 484 31.75 22.82 4.85
C THR A 484 32.51 22.82 3.52
N PHE A 485 31.80 22.98 2.39
CA PHE A 485 32.39 22.95 1.06
C PHE A 485 33.12 24.26 0.72
N GLY A 486 34.34 24.13 0.20
CA GLY A 486 35.17 25.27 -0.20
C GLY A 486 35.73 26.09 0.98
N ASP A 487 36.75 26.86 0.67
CA ASP A 487 37.37 27.81 1.59
C ASP A 487 36.55 29.09 1.64
N ILE A 488 36.25 29.58 2.84
CA ILE A 488 35.44 30.79 3.05
C ILE A 488 36.15 31.75 4.01
N GLU A 489 35.86 33.04 3.85
CA GLU A 489 36.41 34.08 4.72
C GLU A 489 35.27 34.97 5.23
N VAL A 490 35.37 35.46 6.47
CA VAL A 490 34.43 36.43 7.04
C VAL A 490 35.18 37.47 7.85
N ASN A 491 34.80 38.73 7.72
CA ASN A 491 35.36 39.79 8.53
C ASN A 491 34.54 39.97 9.81
N TYR A 492 35.18 40.43 10.88
CA TYR A 492 34.50 40.81 12.11
C TYR A 492 35.04 42.12 12.68
N TYR A 493 34.23 42.80 13.48
CA TYR A 493 34.61 44.04 14.17
C TYR A 493 33.85 44.19 15.48
N ILE A 494 34.39 45.01 16.40
CA ILE A 494 33.79 45.31 17.70
C ILE A 494 33.12 46.68 17.69
N ARG A 495 31.95 46.78 18.31
CA ARG A 495 31.25 48.05 18.57
C ARG A 495 31.02 48.22 20.07
N ARG A 496 31.35 49.41 20.58
CA ARG A 496 31.18 49.81 21.98
C ARG A 496 29.69 49.91 22.33
N ILE A 497 29.33 49.50 23.54
CA ILE A 497 28.05 49.84 24.17
C ILE A 497 28.31 50.70 25.42
N ASN A 498 28.94 50.15 26.45
CA ASN A 498 29.25 50.88 27.71
C ASN A 498 30.53 50.42 28.44
N ILE A 499 31.31 49.48 27.90
CA ILE A 499 32.66 49.13 28.40
C ILE A 499 33.69 50.24 28.11
N GLU A 500 34.68 50.49 28.96
CA GLU A 500 35.81 51.38 28.62
C GLU A 500 36.89 50.65 27.80
N GLU A 501 37.66 51.41 27.02
CA GLU A 501 38.70 50.82 26.16
C GLU A 501 39.91 50.29 26.96
N SER A 502 40.00 50.65 28.25
CA SER A 502 40.97 50.10 29.21
C SER A 502 40.67 48.66 29.62
N ASP A 503 39.42 48.20 29.51
CA ASP A 503 38.94 47.02 30.24
C ASP A 503 39.01 45.76 29.38
N PHE A 504 39.34 45.91 28.09
CA PHE A 504 39.53 44.78 27.19
C PHE A 504 40.54 45.07 26.07
N ARG A 505 41.09 44.00 25.48
CA ARG A 505 41.87 44.08 24.23
C ARG A 505 41.71 42.82 23.37
N LEU A 506 41.84 42.96 22.07
CA LEU A 506 41.85 41.82 21.13
C LEU A 506 43.26 41.22 20.99
N TYR A 507 43.32 39.92 20.69
CA TYR A 507 44.56 39.31 20.22
C TYR A 507 45.06 40.02 18.94
N GLY A 508 46.32 40.48 18.94
CA GLY A 508 46.91 41.19 17.80
C GLY A 508 46.77 42.72 17.80
N ASN A 509 46.41 43.35 18.93
CA ASN A 509 46.34 44.81 19.12
C ASN A 509 45.36 45.55 18.18
N LEU A 510 44.26 44.91 17.78
CA LEU A 510 43.15 45.58 17.08
C LEU A 510 42.47 46.58 18.02
N GLN A 511 42.44 47.86 17.65
CA GLN A 511 41.77 48.95 18.40
C GLN A 511 40.24 48.95 18.18
N MET A 512 39.49 49.73 18.98
CA MET A 512 38.04 49.91 18.77
C MET A 512 37.75 50.35 17.32
N GLY A 513 36.88 49.59 16.63
CA GLY A 513 36.55 49.82 15.22
C GLY A 513 37.49 49.15 14.20
N GLY A 514 38.54 48.44 14.65
CA GLY A 514 39.39 47.61 13.78
C GLY A 514 38.68 46.36 13.25
N GLU A 515 39.03 45.95 12.02
CA GLU A 515 38.50 44.74 11.39
C GLU A 515 39.48 43.57 11.51
N GLY A 516 38.98 42.41 11.97
CA GLY A 516 39.66 41.12 11.86
C GLY A 516 39.06 40.26 10.76
N THR A 517 39.79 39.24 10.30
CA THR A 517 39.31 38.28 9.30
C THR A 517 39.50 36.86 9.83
N LEU A 518 38.44 36.05 9.73
CA LEU A 518 38.48 34.61 9.96
C LEU A 518 38.47 33.89 8.62
N LYS A 519 39.38 32.92 8.46
CA LYS A 519 39.39 32.01 7.31
C LYS A 519 38.99 30.63 7.78
N PHE A 520 38.07 29.99 7.06
CA PHE A 520 37.71 28.59 7.28
C PHE A 520 38.15 27.82 6.05
N TYR A 521 39.04 26.87 6.23
CA TYR A 521 39.40 25.93 5.18
C TYR A 521 38.30 24.88 4.99
N VAL A 522 38.31 24.20 3.84
CA VAL A 522 37.38 23.09 3.57
C VAL A 522 37.33 22.09 4.73
N GLY A 523 36.12 21.73 5.18
CA GLY A 523 35.90 20.84 6.31
C GLY A 523 35.96 21.50 7.70
N GLU A 524 36.46 22.72 7.83
CA GLU A 524 36.51 23.42 9.12
C GLU A 524 35.16 23.99 9.52
N ARG A 525 34.71 23.67 10.74
CA ARG A 525 33.42 24.10 11.28
C ARG A 525 33.51 25.26 12.27
N ARG A 526 34.68 25.57 12.82
CA ARG A 526 34.81 26.50 13.97
C ARG A 526 36.05 27.35 13.80
N GLN A 527 35.92 28.64 14.08
CA GLN A 527 37.04 29.54 14.32
C GLN A 527 36.78 30.39 15.55
N ASN A 528 37.84 30.80 16.23
CA ASN A 528 37.75 31.53 17.49
C ASN A 528 38.28 32.96 17.35
N ILE A 529 37.59 33.90 17.98
CA ILE A 529 38.06 35.26 18.23
C ILE A 529 38.45 35.33 19.70
N THR A 530 39.73 35.54 20.01
CA THR A 530 40.21 35.67 21.39
C THR A 530 40.15 37.12 21.86
N ILE A 531 39.46 37.35 22.98
CA ILE A 531 39.31 38.66 23.62
C ILE A 531 39.89 38.57 25.04
N PHE A 532 40.74 39.51 25.42
CA PHE A 532 41.30 39.65 26.75
C PHE A 532 40.50 40.66 27.56
N ILE A 533 40.24 40.35 28.83
CA ILE A 533 39.59 41.24 29.82
C ILE A 533 40.66 41.66 30.84
N HIS A 534 40.66 42.94 31.21
CA HIS A 534 41.52 43.49 32.24
C HIS A 534 40.77 43.52 33.58
N ASN A 535 41.42 43.06 34.65
CA ASN A 535 40.86 43.00 36.00
C ASN A 535 41.48 44.10 36.87
N ASP A 536 40.66 44.92 37.52
CA ASP A 536 41.09 45.93 38.47
C ASP A 536 40.49 45.76 39.89
N VAL A 537 40.27 46.87 40.63
CA VAL A 537 39.76 46.88 42.02
C VAL A 537 38.63 47.91 42.20
N ILE A 538 38.14 48.47 41.11
CA ILE A 538 37.14 49.54 41.08
C ILE A 538 35.78 48.86 40.96
N PRO A 539 34.85 49.12 41.89
CA PRO A 539 33.51 48.56 41.75
C PRO A 539 32.77 49.20 40.56
N GLU A 540 32.54 48.41 39.52
CA GLU A 540 31.94 48.84 38.26
C GLU A 540 30.58 48.15 38.00
N ALA A 541 29.76 48.78 37.15
CA ALA A 541 28.47 48.21 36.73
C ALA A 541 28.68 47.15 35.62
N ASN A 542 27.63 46.42 35.22
CA ASN A 542 27.74 45.53 34.06
C ASN A 542 28.11 46.32 32.80
N GLU A 543 29.20 45.91 32.15
CA GLU A 543 29.72 46.55 30.96
C GLU A 543 29.51 45.67 29.73
N GLN A 544 29.29 46.28 28.56
CA GLN A 544 28.93 45.54 27.36
C GLN A 544 29.64 46.10 26.11
N PHE A 545 29.95 45.18 25.21
CA PHE A 545 30.29 45.45 23.81
C PHE A 545 29.70 44.36 22.93
N GLU A 546 29.65 44.60 21.62
CA GLU A 546 29.21 43.60 20.65
C GLU A 546 30.26 43.33 19.57
N VAL A 547 30.31 42.09 19.11
CA VAL A 547 31.15 41.62 18.01
C VAL A 547 30.25 41.26 16.83
N ARG A 548 30.55 41.75 15.64
CA ARG A 548 29.72 41.53 14.44
C ARG A 548 30.50 40.87 13.33
N LEU A 549 29.89 39.88 12.68
CA LEU A 549 30.37 39.35 11.40
C LEU A 549 29.88 40.23 10.24
N LYS A 550 30.71 40.41 9.22
CA LYS A 550 30.38 41.14 8.00
C LYS A 550 31.12 40.57 6.80
N SER A 551 30.57 40.85 5.61
CA SER A 551 31.23 40.62 4.32
C SER A 551 31.77 39.19 4.14
N PRO A 552 30.92 38.14 4.27
CA PRO A 552 31.37 36.78 3.98
C PRO A 552 31.78 36.65 2.50
N ARG A 553 32.82 35.86 2.25
CA ARG A 553 33.39 35.56 0.92
C ARG A 553 33.44 34.05 0.73
N GLY A 554 33.54 33.61 -0.52
CA GLY A 554 33.56 32.18 -0.86
C GLY A 554 32.19 31.50 -0.83
N GLY A 555 31.09 32.26 -0.87
CA GLY A 555 29.73 31.73 -0.94
C GLY A 555 29.06 31.43 0.41
N ALA A 556 29.77 31.61 1.53
CA ALA A 556 29.18 31.53 2.87
C ALA A 556 28.13 32.63 3.09
N LEU A 557 27.12 32.33 3.89
CA LEU A 557 26.07 33.27 4.30
C LEU A 557 26.23 33.63 5.79
N LEU A 558 25.67 34.76 6.21
CA LEU A 558 25.54 35.10 7.63
C LEU A 558 24.19 34.58 8.14
N GLY A 559 24.21 33.87 9.26
CA GLY A 559 22.98 33.43 9.93
C GLY A 559 22.35 34.55 10.77
N LEU A 560 21.27 34.22 11.49
CA LEU A 560 20.57 35.20 12.34
C LEU A 560 21.45 35.69 13.50
N ASP A 561 22.29 34.81 14.04
CA ASP A 561 23.22 35.08 15.15
C ASP A 561 24.60 35.59 14.67
N TYR A 562 24.61 36.51 13.71
CA TYR A 562 25.84 37.13 13.19
C TYR A 562 26.37 38.27 14.08
N ILE A 563 25.69 38.55 15.19
CA ILE A 563 26.07 39.52 16.23
C ILE A 563 26.19 38.78 17.56
N ALA A 564 27.32 38.93 18.24
CA ALA A 564 27.50 38.45 19.61
C ALA A 564 27.56 39.63 20.59
N TYR A 565 26.89 39.49 21.73
CA TYR A 565 26.97 40.44 22.84
C TYR A 565 27.84 39.88 23.95
N VAL A 566 28.85 40.62 24.37
CA VAL A 566 29.71 40.25 25.50
C VAL A 566 29.42 41.21 26.64
N THR A 567 29.03 40.66 27.79
CA THR A 567 28.80 41.41 29.04
C THR A 567 29.86 41.03 30.06
N VAL A 568 30.67 42.01 30.49
CA VAL A 568 31.52 41.91 31.66
C VAL A 568 30.65 42.15 32.90
N LEU A 569 30.66 41.20 33.83
CA LEU A 569 29.79 41.21 35.00
C LEU A 569 30.34 42.13 36.10
N VAL A 570 29.43 42.72 36.89
CA VAL A 570 29.77 43.45 38.14
C VAL A 570 30.71 42.62 39.00
N ASN A 571 31.79 43.25 39.45
CA ASN A 571 32.81 42.67 40.31
C ASN A 571 33.11 43.58 41.52
N ASP A 572 34.03 43.17 42.40
CA ASP A 572 34.52 43.97 43.54
C ASP A 572 33.46 44.44 44.56
N ALA A 573 32.43 43.61 44.77
CA ALA A 573 31.34 43.87 45.72
C ALA A 573 30.64 45.24 45.52
N GLY A 574 30.54 45.73 44.28
CA GLY A 574 29.91 47.02 43.96
C GLY A 574 28.50 47.20 44.54
N ASN A 575 27.76 46.09 44.70
CA ASN A 575 26.39 46.11 45.19
C ASN A 575 26.30 46.03 46.73
N GLY A 576 27.42 45.93 47.44
CA GLY A 576 27.52 46.04 48.91
C GLY A 576 27.26 44.75 49.69
N ILE A 577 27.70 44.75 50.96
CA ILE A 577 27.64 43.62 51.90
C ILE A 577 26.67 43.96 53.05
N PHE A 578 25.73 43.07 53.37
CA PHE A 578 24.60 43.32 54.26
C PHE A 578 24.59 42.45 55.52
N ARG A 579 24.22 43.02 56.68
CA ARG A 579 24.05 42.30 57.96
C ARG A 579 23.06 43.00 58.91
N PHE A 580 22.53 42.30 59.91
CA PHE A 580 21.79 42.92 60.99
C PHE A 580 22.68 43.79 61.88
N SER A 581 22.11 44.87 62.40
CA SER A 581 22.75 45.65 63.47
C SER A 581 22.68 44.89 64.80
N ASP A 582 23.67 45.09 65.67
CA ASP A 582 23.79 44.36 66.93
C ASP A 582 22.55 44.48 67.84
N GLY A 583 21.86 45.61 67.80
CA GLY A 583 20.62 45.86 68.57
C GLY A 583 19.38 45.13 68.05
N SER A 584 19.49 44.39 66.95
CA SER A 584 18.38 43.64 66.34
C SER A 584 18.50 42.13 66.48
N LEU A 585 19.52 41.61 67.18
CA LEU A 585 19.83 40.17 67.22
C LEU A 585 18.90 39.34 68.13
N GLY A 586 18.19 39.97 69.07
CA GLY A 586 17.26 39.29 69.98
C GLY A 586 16.15 40.24 70.45
N MET A 587 14.91 39.99 70.00
CA MET A 587 13.73 40.79 70.32
C MET A 587 12.66 39.90 70.99
N THR A 588 11.81 40.47 71.83
CA THR A 588 10.69 39.75 72.49
C THR A 588 9.42 40.59 72.37
N ILE A 589 8.31 39.97 71.97
CA ILE A 589 7.01 40.64 71.82
C ILE A 589 5.85 39.78 72.30
N ASP A 590 4.75 40.43 72.69
CA ASP A 590 3.53 39.80 73.23
C ASP A 590 2.31 40.03 72.30
N GLU A 591 1.26 39.23 72.50
CA GLU A 591 -0.03 39.43 71.83
C GLU A 591 -0.79 40.65 72.39
N PRO A 592 -1.45 41.47 71.55
CA PRO A 592 -2.21 42.62 72.02
C PRO A 592 -3.42 42.21 72.90
N GLY A 593 -3.38 42.54 74.20
CA GLY A 593 -4.48 42.27 75.14
C GLY A 593 -4.23 41.15 76.14
N SER A 594 -3.08 40.48 76.07
CA SER A 594 -2.60 39.55 77.10
C SER A 594 -2.48 40.26 78.47
N ARG A 595 -2.61 39.52 79.58
CA ARG A 595 -2.44 40.05 80.94
C ARG A 595 -1.00 40.50 81.25
N HIS A 596 -0.05 40.27 80.34
CA HIS A 596 1.36 40.66 80.45
C HIS A 596 1.64 42.06 79.87
N VAL A 597 2.58 42.79 80.48
CA VAL A 597 2.99 44.16 80.10
C VAL A 597 4.21 44.11 79.17
N GLY A 598 4.06 43.65 77.93
CA GLY A 598 5.13 43.68 76.92
C GLY A 598 4.75 44.43 75.63
N THR A 599 5.74 44.55 74.73
CA THR A 599 5.61 45.29 73.46
C THR A 599 5.04 44.39 72.36
N THR A 600 4.18 44.90 71.48
CA THR A 600 3.52 44.12 70.39
C THR A 600 4.22 44.26 69.02
N ARG A 601 5.39 44.93 68.95
CA ARG A 601 6.12 45.24 67.71
C ARG A 601 7.63 45.16 67.91
N ALA A 602 8.35 44.55 66.97
CA ALA A 602 9.81 44.48 66.94
C ALA A 602 10.39 45.18 65.70
N SER A 603 11.40 46.05 65.88
CA SER A 603 12.07 46.78 64.79
C SER A 603 13.47 46.22 64.54
N PHE A 604 13.72 45.71 63.33
CA PHE A 604 14.99 45.12 62.91
C PHE A 604 15.72 46.05 61.95
N THR A 605 16.99 46.37 62.23
CA THR A 605 17.82 47.26 61.42
C THR A 605 18.92 46.49 60.69
N VAL A 606 19.11 46.78 59.41
CA VAL A 606 20.09 46.18 58.49
C VAL A 606 21.07 47.26 58.01
N VAL A 607 22.34 46.91 57.86
CA VAL A 607 23.43 47.80 57.39
C VAL A 607 24.04 47.27 56.09
N ARG A 608 24.46 48.17 55.18
CA ARG A 608 25.15 47.93 53.89
C ARG A 608 26.56 48.52 53.95
N GLU A 609 27.58 47.71 53.70
CA GLU A 609 29.02 48.03 53.81
C GLU A 609 29.76 47.72 52.48
N ASN A 610 30.98 48.24 52.27
CA ASN A 610 31.89 48.03 51.12
C ASN A 610 31.47 48.59 49.73
N GLY A 611 30.18 48.59 49.39
CA GLY A 611 29.67 49.08 48.11
C GLY A 611 28.24 49.64 48.21
N THR A 612 27.92 50.67 47.41
CA THR A 612 26.59 51.32 47.42
C THR A 612 25.94 51.40 46.03
N ILE A 613 26.51 50.73 45.03
CA ILE A 613 26.08 50.82 43.63
C ILE A 613 24.85 49.95 43.42
N GLY A 614 23.82 50.54 42.81
CA GLY A 614 22.59 49.84 42.47
C GLY A 614 21.64 49.67 43.64
N GLU A 615 20.39 49.43 43.27
CA GLU A 615 19.30 49.15 44.18
C GLU A 615 19.36 47.68 44.63
N VAL A 616 19.39 47.46 45.95
CA VAL A 616 19.37 46.10 46.53
C VAL A 616 18.10 45.91 47.33
N VAL A 617 17.34 44.90 46.95
CA VAL A 617 16.15 44.48 47.69
C VAL A 617 16.54 43.27 48.52
N LEU A 618 16.62 43.47 49.83
CA LEU A 618 16.72 42.37 50.76
C LEU A 618 15.34 41.84 51.09
N GLY A 619 15.22 40.53 51.17
CA GLY A 619 14.08 39.85 51.76
C GLY A 619 14.42 39.48 53.19
N TRP A 620 13.52 39.79 54.11
CA TRP A 620 13.53 39.16 55.41
C TRP A 620 12.38 38.17 55.47
N ARG A 621 12.60 37.06 56.17
CA ARG A 621 11.55 36.08 56.45
C ARG A 621 11.74 35.48 57.82
N ILE A 622 10.64 35.05 58.43
CA ILE A 622 10.63 34.18 59.59
C ILE A 622 10.81 32.74 59.10
N ALA A 623 11.90 32.08 59.49
CA ALA A 623 12.34 30.80 58.92
C ALA A 623 11.67 29.55 59.54
N ASN A 624 11.06 29.68 60.73
CA ASN A 624 10.27 28.62 61.35
C ASN A 624 8.78 28.94 61.16
N VAL A 625 8.13 28.25 60.23
CA VAL A 625 6.74 28.53 59.81
C VAL A 625 5.76 27.63 60.57
N THR A 626 5.26 28.14 61.69
CA THR A 626 3.90 27.93 62.21
C THR A 626 3.09 29.24 62.23
N ALA A 627 3.79 30.38 62.07
CA ALA A 627 3.37 31.68 62.57
C ALA A 627 2.40 32.50 61.69
N SER A 628 1.62 31.86 60.81
CA SER A 628 0.75 32.60 59.89
C SER A 628 -0.42 33.31 60.58
N LEU A 629 -0.66 33.02 61.86
CA LEU A 629 -1.73 33.60 62.67
C LEU A 629 -1.18 34.68 63.60
N ASP A 630 -0.01 34.46 64.21
CA ASP A 630 0.60 35.38 65.19
C ASP A 630 1.09 36.71 64.63
N PHE A 631 1.48 36.77 63.36
CA PHE A 631 2.13 37.95 62.77
C PHE A 631 1.41 38.50 61.57
N LYS A 632 1.39 39.83 61.46
CA LYS A 632 0.79 40.54 60.33
C LYS A 632 1.54 40.30 59.02
N SER A 633 2.82 39.97 59.10
CA SER A 633 3.66 39.68 57.94
C SER A 633 4.78 38.71 58.33
N LEU A 634 4.84 37.57 57.64
CA LEU A 634 5.85 36.53 57.84
C LEU A 634 7.17 36.80 57.12
N ASN A 635 7.09 37.67 56.13
CA ASN A 635 8.19 38.09 55.31
C ASN A 635 7.92 39.50 54.83
N GLY A 636 8.97 40.12 54.30
CA GLY A 636 8.85 41.40 53.66
C GLY A 636 10.16 41.75 52.99
N THR A 637 10.17 42.94 52.41
CA THR A 637 11.33 43.44 51.69
C THR A 637 11.86 44.71 52.32
N VAL A 638 13.18 44.83 52.38
CA VAL A 638 13.89 46.07 52.69
C VAL A 638 14.55 46.53 51.41
N LEU A 639 14.07 47.67 50.90
CA LEU A 639 14.65 48.32 49.74
C LEU A 639 15.79 49.25 50.19
N PHE A 640 17.00 48.94 49.76
CA PHE A 640 18.13 49.85 49.79
C PHE A 640 18.26 50.52 48.42
N LYS A 641 18.04 51.84 48.40
CA LYS A 641 18.27 52.62 47.18
C LYS A 641 19.77 52.75 46.90
N ASP A 642 20.10 53.13 45.67
CA ASP A 642 21.47 53.52 45.30
C ASP A 642 22.03 54.56 46.30
N GLY A 643 23.24 54.32 46.82
CA GLY A 643 23.89 55.15 47.83
C GLY A 643 23.48 54.90 49.30
N GLU A 644 22.48 54.05 49.59
CA GLU A 644 21.92 53.91 50.94
C GLU A 644 22.68 52.88 51.81
N GLN A 645 22.96 53.23 53.08
CA GLN A 645 23.80 52.41 53.97
C GLN A 645 23.07 51.72 55.14
N ARG A 646 21.86 52.17 55.53
CA ARG A 646 21.10 51.56 56.65
C ARG A 646 19.60 51.64 56.42
N ARG A 647 18.86 50.60 56.79
CA ARG A 647 17.38 50.56 56.76
C ARG A 647 16.82 49.65 57.85
N SER A 648 15.58 49.92 58.28
CA SER A 648 14.87 49.11 59.28
C SER A 648 13.51 48.63 58.76
N PHE A 649 13.04 47.50 59.29
CA PHE A 649 11.69 46.98 59.07
C PHE A 649 11.06 46.55 60.40
N ILE A 650 9.72 46.43 60.42
CA ILE A 650 8.96 46.11 61.64
C ILE A 650 8.24 44.79 61.45
N VAL A 651 8.26 43.96 62.49
CA VAL A 651 7.41 42.78 62.66
C VAL A 651 6.38 43.09 63.74
N GLU A 652 5.10 42.85 63.44
CA GLU A 652 3.96 43.15 64.32
C GLU A 652 3.14 41.89 64.58
N THR A 653 2.64 41.73 65.81
CA THR A 653 1.74 40.62 66.18
C THR A 653 0.28 40.92 65.83
N VAL A 654 -0.53 39.88 65.67
CA VAL A 654 -1.99 39.93 65.43
C VAL A 654 -2.70 39.39 66.67
N VAL A 655 -3.92 39.88 66.92
CA VAL A 655 -4.78 39.30 67.96
C VAL A 655 -5.55 38.14 67.36
N ASP A 656 -5.51 36.98 67.99
CA ASP A 656 -6.42 35.91 67.69
C ASP A 656 -7.00 35.26 68.97
N THR A 657 -7.37 33.99 68.88
CA THR A 657 -8.02 33.23 69.98
C THR A 657 -7.45 31.81 70.04
N VAL A 658 -6.36 31.56 69.32
CA VAL A 658 -5.72 30.27 69.12
C VAL A 658 -4.77 30.06 70.31
N PRO A 659 -5.00 29.04 71.13
CA PRO A 659 -4.17 28.83 72.32
C PRO A 659 -2.75 28.41 71.93
N GLU A 660 -1.71 29.21 72.22
CA GLU A 660 -0.31 28.92 71.84
C GLU A 660 0.67 28.96 73.04
N LYS A 661 1.81 28.27 72.90
CA LYS A 661 2.91 28.28 73.90
C LYS A 661 3.96 29.33 73.52
N GLU A 662 4.97 29.56 74.37
CA GLU A 662 6.13 30.40 73.98
C GLU A 662 6.74 29.89 72.67
N GLU A 663 6.80 30.75 71.66
CA GLU A 663 7.35 30.46 70.34
C GLU A 663 8.60 31.30 70.07
N ARG A 664 9.61 30.69 69.44
CA ARG A 664 10.85 31.37 69.04
C ARG A 664 11.03 31.31 67.54
N PHE A 665 11.13 32.48 66.94
CA PHE A 665 11.18 32.71 65.52
C PHE A 665 12.55 33.22 65.10
N LEU A 666 13.14 32.57 64.10
CA LEU A 666 14.39 33.01 63.50
C LEU A 666 14.08 33.91 62.30
N ILE A 667 14.53 35.16 62.35
CA ILE A 667 14.48 36.07 61.22
C ILE A 667 15.77 35.96 60.42
N VAL A 668 15.62 35.69 59.12
CA VAL A 668 16.75 35.48 58.20
C VAL A 668 16.70 36.52 57.09
N LEU A 669 17.83 37.19 56.86
CA LEU A 669 18.02 38.03 55.67
C LEU A 669 18.38 37.17 54.47
N SER A 670 17.90 37.60 53.31
CA SER A 670 18.21 37.05 52.00
C SER A 670 18.34 38.19 51.02
N VAL A 671 19.28 38.10 50.09
CA VAL A 671 19.34 39.06 48.97
C VAL A 671 18.35 38.57 47.93
N LEU A 672 17.29 39.34 47.67
CA LEU A 672 16.26 38.95 46.71
C LEU A 672 16.59 39.46 45.31
N ARG A 673 17.04 40.72 45.20
CA ARG A 673 17.39 41.38 43.94
C ARG A 673 18.48 42.41 44.16
N GLY A 674 19.27 42.69 43.12
CA GLY A 674 20.30 43.72 43.15
C GLY A 674 21.69 43.24 43.57
N GLY A 675 21.95 41.93 43.74
CA GLY A 675 23.31 41.37 43.66
C GLY A 675 24.32 41.72 44.77
N GLY A 676 23.89 42.18 45.94
CA GLY A 676 24.78 42.34 47.11
C GLY A 676 24.99 41.05 47.90
N ASP A 677 25.98 41.04 48.79
CA ASP A 677 26.35 39.86 49.59
C ASP A 677 25.82 39.96 51.03
N LEU A 678 25.68 38.83 51.72
CA LEU A 678 25.35 38.79 53.15
C LEU A 678 26.58 38.43 53.97
N THR A 679 26.76 39.12 55.09
CA THR A 679 27.77 38.76 56.10
C THR A 679 27.14 38.52 57.47
N SER A 680 27.90 37.92 58.38
CA SER A 680 27.43 37.63 59.73
C SER A 680 27.42 38.91 60.59
N PRO A 681 26.37 39.18 61.40
CA PRO A 681 25.18 38.34 61.60
C PRO A 681 24.07 38.62 60.57
N SER A 682 23.70 37.62 59.77
CA SER A 682 22.60 37.69 58.79
C SER A 682 21.27 37.12 59.33
N GLN A 683 21.25 36.75 60.61
CA GLN A 683 20.11 36.16 61.31
C GLN A 683 19.88 36.85 62.67
N ALA A 684 18.62 36.87 63.11
CA ALA A 684 18.19 37.46 64.38
C ALA A 684 17.04 36.65 65.01
N TRP A 685 16.93 36.63 66.34
CA TRP A 685 15.88 35.91 67.05
C TRP A 685 14.73 36.83 67.49
N LEU A 686 13.49 36.34 67.40
CA LEU A 686 12.27 36.96 67.89
C LEU A 686 11.51 35.95 68.78
N THR A 687 11.18 36.32 70.01
CA THR A 687 10.42 35.47 70.95
C THR A 687 9.00 36.00 71.10
N PHE A 688 8.01 35.12 71.02
CA PHE A 688 6.58 35.38 71.23
C PHE A 688 6.09 34.61 72.45
N SER A 689 5.48 35.30 73.41
CA SER A 689 5.08 34.72 74.71
C SER A 689 3.78 33.89 74.63
N GLU A 690 3.54 33.00 75.60
CA GLU A 690 2.32 32.16 75.67
C GLU A 690 1.00 32.98 75.82
N ASN A 691 -0.08 32.54 75.15
CA ASN A 691 -1.37 33.25 75.05
C ASN A 691 -2.59 32.28 74.98
N ASP A 692 -3.81 32.81 75.13
CA ASP A 692 -5.10 32.12 74.89
C ASP A 692 -5.37 30.77 75.59
N GLU A 693 -4.76 30.57 76.76
CA GLU A 693 -4.93 29.37 77.59
C GLU A 693 -4.58 28.06 76.84
N PRO A 694 -3.30 27.82 76.48
CA PRO A 694 -2.85 26.68 75.65
C PRO A 694 -3.17 25.32 76.29
N TYR A 695 -3.34 25.31 77.60
CA TYR A 695 -3.68 24.11 78.37
C TYR A 695 -5.20 23.86 78.50
N GLY A 696 -6.05 24.69 77.90
CA GLY A 696 -7.48 24.44 77.77
C GLY A 696 -8.34 24.80 78.98
N GLU A 697 -9.63 24.90 78.70
CA GLU A 697 -10.71 25.16 79.64
C GLU A 697 -11.63 23.93 79.68
N LEU A 698 -12.08 23.48 80.86
CA LEU A 698 -12.88 22.26 80.99
C LEU A 698 -14.36 22.57 81.22
N ASP A 699 -15.23 21.92 80.45
CA ASP A 699 -16.69 22.03 80.48
C ASP A 699 -17.35 20.63 80.37
N PHE A 700 -18.66 20.49 80.57
CA PHE A 700 -19.40 19.26 80.24
C PHE A 700 -20.05 19.37 78.85
N ALA A 701 -20.00 18.32 78.03
CA ALA A 701 -20.69 18.29 76.75
C ALA A 701 -22.21 18.12 76.97
N LEU A 702 -23.00 19.15 76.64
CA LEU A 702 -24.46 19.21 76.82
C LEU A 702 -25.22 18.03 76.14
N PRO A 703 -26.34 17.55 76.73
CA PRO A 703 -27.62 18.29 76.77
C PRO A 703 -28.18 18.52 78.21
N PRO A 704 -29.23 19.33 78.41
CA PRO A 704 -29.36 20.32 79.48
C PRO A 704 -29.61 19.73 80.88
N GLN A 705 -28.70 19.97 81.83
CA GLN A 705 -28.83 19.83 83.29
C GLN A 705 -29.41 18.51 83.87
N THR A 706 -29.88 17.56 83.06
CA THR A 706 -30.57 16.34 83.45
C THR A 706 -30.32 15.25 82.40
N LEU A 707 -29.90 14.07 82.85
CA LEU A 707 -29.75 12.85 82.04
C LEU A 707 -30.68 11.78 82.62
N ASN A 708 -31.69 11.36 81.86
CA ASN A 708 -32.62 10.29 82.24
C ASN A 708 -32.18 8.99 81.58
N ILE A 709 -31.85 7.98 82.37
CA ILE A 709 -31.47 6.64 81.90
C ILE A 709 -32.20 5.58 82.73
N GLU A 710 -32.55 4.46 82.11
CA GLU A 710 -33.12 3.31 82.84
C GLU A 710 -32.01 2.51 83.52
N GLU A 711 -32.30 1.95 84.71
CA GLU A 711 -31.32 1.17 85.49
C GLU A 711 -30.76 -0.05 84.73
N THR A 712 -31.47 -0.55 83.72
CA THR A 712 -31.07 -1.68 82.87
C THR A 712 -29.82 -1.40 82.02
N ILE A 713 -29.47 -0.13 81.80
CA ILE A 713 -28.32 0.28 80.97
C ILE A 713 -26.99 0.05 81.71
N GLY A 714 -27.01 0.05 83.05
CA GLY A 714 -25.85 -0.27 83.91
C GLY A 714 -24.78 0.83 84.02
N TYR A 715 -24.81 1.88 83.20
CA TYR A 715 -23.92 3.05 83.31
C TYR A 715 -24.50 4.32 82.67
N ALA A 716 -23.99 5.49 83.10
CA ALA A 716 -24.27 6.79 82.52
C ALA A 716 -22.98 7.36 81.88
N GLU A 717 -23.03 7.77 80.61
CA GLU A 717 -21.89 8.39 79.94
C GLU A 717 -22.03 9.92 79.96
N ILE A 718 -21.26 10.60 80.81
CA ILE A 718 -21.15 12.06 80.84
C ILE A 718 -19.84 12.46 80.18
N LYS A 719 -19.93 13.15 79.05
CA LYS A 719 -18.76 13.58 78.29
C LYS A 719 -18.22 14.90 78.85
N VAL A 720 -16.94 14.95 79.19
CA VAL A 720 -16.22 16.19 79.51
C VAL A 720 -15.68 16.78 78.22
N LEU A 721 -15.93 18.07 78.00
CA LEU A 721 -15.46 18.85 76.87
C LEU A 721 -14.30 19.75 77.30
N ARG A 722 -13.10 19.50 76.77
CA ARG A 722 -11.99 20.46 76.85
C ARG A 722 -12.14 21.46 75.70
N ARG A 723 -12.37 22.73 76.03
CA ARG A 723 -12.48 23.87 75.11
C ARG A 723 -11.15 24.64 75.07
N LYS A 724 -10.94 25.44 74.02
CA LYS A 724 -9.67 26.14 73.74
C LYS A 724 -8.51 25.17 73.58
N GLY A 725 -7.46 25.28 74.40
CA GLY A 725 -6.20 24.57 74.21
C GLY A 725 -6.28 23.08 74.57
N THR A 726 -5.51 22.24 73.87
CA THR A 726 -5.41 20.81 74.17
C THR A 726 -4.00 20.39 74.55
N TYR A 727 -3.07 21.34 74.71
CA TYR A 727 -1.67 21.04 74.98
C TYR A 727 -1.48 20.35 76.34
N GLY A 728 -0.71 19.27 76.34
CA GLY A 728 -0.40 18.49 77.54
C GLY A 728 -1.55 17.59 78.02
N THR A 729 -1.18 16.54 78.73
CA THR A 729 -2.14 15.68 79.45
C THR A 729 -2.65 16.41 80.68
N ILE A 730 -3.96 16.55 80.80
CA ILE A 730 -4.60 17.12 81.98
C ILE A 730 -5.33 16.01 82.73
N THR A 731 -5.26 16.07 84.06
CA THR A 731 -6.08 15.23 84.93
C THR A 731 -7.13 16.12 85.58
N VAL A 732 -8.40 15.75 85.46
CA VAL A 732 -9.50 16.39 86.20
C VAL A 732 -10.04 15.40 87.20
N ASN A 733 -10.10 15.81 88.47
CA ASN A 733 -10.75 15.02 89.51
C ASN A 733 -12.24 15.35 89.50
N TYR A 734 -13.09 14.33 89.46
CA TYR A 734 -14.54 14.49 89.63
C TYR A 734 -14.99 13.75 90.89
N HIS A 735 -16.13 14.14 91.43
CA HIS A 735 -16.80 13.41 92.50
C HIS A 735 -18.30 13.40 92.23
N THR A 736 -18.97 12.35 92.69
CA THR A 736 -20.42 12.21 92.65
C THR A 736 -21.00 12.59 94.00
N ILE A 737 -22.15 13.26 94.02
CA ILE A 737 -22.89 13.58 95.25
C ILE A 737 -24.20 12.77 95.20
N SER A 738 -24.31 11.73 96.03
CA SER A 738 -25.55 10.93 96.11
C SER A 738 -26.70 11.79 96.66
N GLN A 739 -27.88 11.68 96.03
CA GLN A 739 -29.14 12.17 96.59
C GLN A 739 -30.08 10.98 96.85
N THR A 740 -30.93 10.61 95.90
CA THR A 740 -31.83 9.45 96.00
C THR A 740 -31.26 8.17 95.37
N ALA A 741 -30.05 8.23 94.78
CA ALA A 741 -29.36 7.11 94.13
C ALA A 741 -27.87 7.13 94.48
N ASP A 742 -27.26 5.95 94.55
CA ASP A 742 -25.83 5.75 94.85
C ASP A 742 -25.04 5.33 93.59
N SER A 743 -23.83 5.86 93.44
CA SER A 743 -22.91 5.51 92.34
C SER A 743 -21.68 4.77 92.85
N SER A 744 -21.19 3.80 92.08
CA SER A 744 -19.85 3.19 92.28
C SER A 744 -18.84 3.88 91.34
N VAL A 745 -17.61 4.11 91.81
CA VAL A 745 -16.56 4.81 91.04
C VAL A 745 -15.59 3.78 90.42
N GLY A 746 -15.43 3.79 89.09
CA GLY A 746 -14.39 3.01 88.38
C GLY A 746 -14.48 3.09 86.83
N PRO A 747 -13.36 3.02 86.07
CA PRO A 747 -13.35 3.19 84.60
C PRO A 747 -13.70 1.90 83.79
N LEU A 748 -14.32 2.07 82.60
CA LEU A 748 -14.62 1.04 81.58
C LEU A 748 -13.96 1.43 80.23
N MET A 749 -13.19 0.54 79.54
CA MET A 749 -12.42 0.84 78.30
C MET A 749 -13.01 0.26 76.99
N ARG A 750 -12.95 0.98 75.83
CA ARG A 750 -13.27 0.49 74.44
C ARG A 750 -12.48 1.20 73.31
N PHE A 751 -12.32 0.57 72.13
CA PHE A 751 -11.61 1.06 70.90
C PHE A 751 -12.53 1.64 69.80
N GLY A 752 -12.03 2.59 68.98
CA GLY A 752 -12.71 3.20 67.82
C GLY A 752 -11.79 3.49 66.61
N VAL A 753 -12.36 3.78 65.42
CA VAL A 753 -11.61 4.05 64.17
C VAL A 753 -10.90 5.41 64.23
N PHE A 754 -9.59 5.42 63.93
CA PHE A 754 -8.74 6.62 64.03
C PHE A 754 -8.47 7.33 62.68
N GLN A 755 -8.11 6.60 61.60
CA GLN A 755 -7.83 7.17 60.25
C GLN A 755 -8.06 6.12 59.13
N SER A 756 -8.37 6.56 57.90
CA SER A 756 -8.56 5.72 56.69
C SER A 756 -7.70 6.17 55.50
N PHE A 757 -7.23 5.22 54.66
CA PHE A 757 -6.41 5.48 53.46
C PHE A 757 -7.05 4.94 52.18
N GLN A 758 -6.92 5.65 51.05
CA GLN A 758 -7.34 5.17 49.73
C GLN A 758 -6.18 4.45 49.04
N THR A 759 -6.40 3.21 48.60
CA THR A 759 -5.35 2.33 48.06
C THR A 759 -5.86 1.58 46.82
N GLN A 760 -4.96 1.14 45.94
CA GLN A 760 -5.28 0.22 44.82
C GLN A 760 -4.63 -1.14 45.08
N ASN A 761 -5.42 -2.14 45.46
CA ASN A 761 -4.95 -3.49 45.78
C ASN A 761 -3.80 -3.51 46.81
N ALA A 762 -3.97 -2.84 47.96
CA ALA A 762 -3.02 -2.90 49.07
C ALA A 762 -2.80 -4.36 49.51
N GLN A 763 -1.53 -4.78 49.54
CA GLN A 763 -1.10 -6.13 49.88
C GLN A 763 -0.57 -6.22 51.31
N THR A 764 0.18 -5.20 51.75
CA THR A 764 0.83 -5.21 53.05
C THR A 764 1.09 -3.78 53.52
N TRP A 765 1.31 -3.60 54.82
CA TRP A 765 1.73 -2.34 55.41
C TRP A 765 2.72 -2.59 56.54
N TYR A 766 3.58 -1.62 56.81
CA TYR A 766 4.63 -1.75 57.82
C TYR A 766 4.97 -0.38 58.40
N SER A 767 4.76 -0.20 59.71
CA SER A 767 5.14 1.01 60.42
C SER A 767 6.51 0.85 61.07
N PHE A 768 7.35 1.87 61.01
CA PHE A 768 8.68 1.85 61.61
C PHE A 768 9.17 3.24 61.96
N SER A 769 10.19 3.30 62.82
CA SER A 769 10.88 4.54 63.16
C SER A 769 12.22 4.63 62.45
N ALA A 770 12.50 5.77 61.84
CA ALA A 770 13.82 6.08 61.27
C ALA A 770 14.14 7.55 61.53
N TYR A 771 15.40 7.89 61.80
CA TYR A 771 15.82 9.28 62.03
C TYR A 771 14.98 10.02 63.10
N GLY A 772 14.52 9.32 64.14
CA GLY A 772 13.66 9.88 65.20
C GLY A 772 12.22 10.20 64.78
N LYS A 773 11.81 9.77 63.59
CA LYS A 773 10.50 10.01 62.97
C LYS A 773 9.74 8.71 62.78
N GLN A 774 8.41 8.76 62.86
CA GLN A 774 7.54 7.60 62.63
C GLN A 774 7.02 7.58 61.18
N TYR A 775 7.15 6.43 60.53
CA TYR A 775 6.79 6.21 59.14
C TYR A 775 5.86 5.02 58.98
N LEU A 776 5.10 5.02 57.89
CA LEU A 776 4.26 3.91 57.45
C LEU A 776 4.56 3.61 55.99
N LEU A 777 4.94 2.37 55.69
CA LEU A 777 5.02 1.84 54.34
C LEU A 777 3.70 1.15 54.00
N LEU A 778 3.19 1.43 52.82
CA LEU A 778 2.06 0.74 52.23
C LEU A 778 2.51 0.09 50.93
N GLY A 779 2.41 -1.23 50.86
CA GLY A 779 2.71 -2.02 49.67
C GLY A 779 1.44 -2.34 48.91
N ALA A 780 1.42 -2.11 47.60
CA ALA A 780 0.27 -2.42 46.76
C ALA A 780 0.67 -3.12 45.46
N SER A 781 -0.20 -4.00 44.96
CA SER A 781 0.04 -4.77 43.74
C SER A 781 -0.53 -4.07 42.51
N ASN A 782 0.30 -3.84 41.49
CA ASN A 782 -0.16 -3.38 40.18
C ASN A 782 -0.79 -4.57 39.42
N GLY A 783 -2.10 -4.77 39.62
CA GLY A 783 -2.86 -5.76 38.87
C GLY A 783 -2.90 -5.40 37.38
N SER A 784 -2.18 -6.15 36.54
CA SER A 784 -2.30 -6.16 35.07
C SER A 784 -2.32 -4.79 34.37
N LEU A 785 -1.16 -4.20 34.06
CA LEU A 785 -1.06 -3.13 33.06
C LEU A 785 -0.07 -3.49 31.95
N ARG A 786 -0.63 -3.65 30.75
CA ARG A 786 0.06 -3.53 29.46
C ARG A 786 0.40 -2.04 29.26
N ASN A 787 1.63 -1.76 28.83
CA ASN A 787 2.18 -0.51 28.28
C ASN A 787 1.62 0.85 28.78
N ASP A 788 2.52 1.65 29.33
CA ASP A 788 2.59 3.12 29.28
C ASP A 788 1.82 4.00 30.28
N ASP A 789 1.63 3.62 31.54
CA ASP A 789 1.24 4.60 32.57
C ASP A 789 2.00 4.49 33.92
N VAL A 790 2.27 5.66 34.47
CA VAL A 790 3.15 6.00 35.60
C VAL A 790 2.84 5.22 36.89
N ASN A 791 3.91 4.71 37.53
CA ASN A 791 3.96 4.07 38.85
C ASN A 791 3.07 4.74 39.93
N ILE A 792 1.95 4.12 40.28
CA ILE A 792 1.30 4.32 41.60
C ILE A 792 0.89 2.96 42.16
N GLY A 793 1.61 2.47 43.16
CA GLY A 793 1.25 1.26 43.90
C GLY A 793 1.68 1.35 45.35
N SER A 794 2.99 1.26 45.60
CA SER A 794 3.55 1.31 46.96
C SER A 794 4.04 2.71 47.34
N GLY A 795 3.86 3.11 48.59
CA GLY A 795 4.19 4.44 49.08
C GLY A 795 4.66 4.49 50.53
N LEU A 796 5.47 5.51 50.84
CA LEU A 796 5.97 5.85 52.17
C LEU A 796 5.20 7.05 52.71
N PHE A 797 4.78 6.97 53.98
CA PHE A 797 4.02 7.98 54.71
C PHE A 797 4.74 8.37 56.00
N TYR A 798 4.57 9.61 56.47
CA TYR A 798 5.16 10.15 57.69
C TYR A 798 4.08 10.61 58.68
N TRP A 799 4.29 10.33 59.97
CA TRP A 799 3.38 10.66 61.06
C TRP A 799 3.53 12.10 61.52
N GLN A 800 2.43 12.85 61.49
CA GLN A 800 2.35 14.23 61.98
C GLN A 800 1.09 14.45 62.86
N GLY A 801 0.62 13.40 63.55
CA GLY A 801 -0.69 13.34 64.21
C GLY A 801 -1.77 12.63 63.37
N VAL A 802 -1.56 12.61 62.06
CA VAL A 802 -2.13 11.69 61.07
C VAL A 802 -1.01 11.26 60.12
N TYR A 803 -1.16 10.13 59.41
CA TYR A 803 -0.17 9.71 58.41
C TYR A 803 -0.38 10.45 57.08
N THR A 804 0.70 11.06 56.56
CA THR A 804 0.73 11.83 55.30
C THR A 804 1.68 11.21 54.29
N HIS A 805 1.28 11.07 53.02
CA HIS A 805 2.11 10.49 51.95
C HIS A 805 3.34 11.35 51.66
N ILE A 806 4.48 10.70 51.35
CA ILE A 806 5.77 11.36 51.06
C ILE A 806 6.24 11.02 49.65
N THR A 807 6.40 9.73 49.34
CA THR A 807 7.02 9.28 48.08
C THR A 807 6.53 7.89 47.70
N ASN A 808 6.60 7.58 46.41
CA ASN A 808 6.33 6.25 45.88
C ASN A 808 7.61 5.40 45.84
N ILE A 809 7.44 4.09 45.98
CA ILE A 809 8.52 3.10 45.89
C ILE A 809 8.14 2.04 44.85
N THR A 810 9.07 1.72 43.97
CA THR A 810 8.88 0.67 42.97
C THR A 810 8.92 -0.69 43.66
N THR A 811 7.95 -1.54 43.42
CA THR A 811 7.88 -2.87 44.05
C THR A 811 7.19 -3.84 43.08
N ASN A 812 7.47 -5.13 43.19
CA ASN A 812 6.84 -6.16 42.33
C ASN A 812 6.03 -7.13 43.19
N ASN A 813 4.76 -6.75 43.42
CA ASN A 813 3.83 -7.47 44.30
C ASN A 813 4.45 -7.71 45.70
N PRO A 814 4.71 -6.63 46.45
CA PRO A 814 5.40 -6.72 47.73
C PRO A 814 4.50 -7.39 48.77
N VAL A 815 5.05 -8.36 49.49
CA VAL A 815 4.32 -9.11 50.52
C VAL A 815 4.78 -8.77 51.93
N GLN A 816 6.03 -8.35 52.10
CA GLN A 816 6.58 -7.95 53.39
C GLN A 816 7.68 -6.90 53.24
N PHE A 817 7.73 -6.00 54.23
CA PHE A 817 8.80 -5.03 54.42
C PHE A 817 9.56 -5.31 55.72
N GLU A 818 10.83 -4.94 55.75
CA GLU A 818 11.64 -4.87 56.96
C GLU A 818 12.55 -3.64 56.92
N SER A 819 12.61 -2.90 58.02
CA SER A 819 13.49 -1.74 58.15
C SER A 819 14.64 -2.05 59.09
N PHE A 820 15.82 -1.49 58.79
CA PHE A 820 16.99 -1.64 59.64
C PHE A 820 17.98 -0.51 59.38
N ASP A 821 18.80 -0.23 60.39
CA ASP A 821 19.94 0.67 60.26
C ASP A 821 21.22 -0.15 60.08
N ILE A 822 22.24 0.37 59.39
CA ILE A 822 23.64 -0.09 59.49
C ILE A 822 24.52 1.15 59.55
N ASN A 823 25.28 1.31 60.63
CA ASN A 823 26.16 2.47 60.85
C ASN A 823 25.43 3.82 60.71
N GLY A 824 24.20 3.91 61.24
CA GLY A 824 23.39 5.14 61.21
C GLY A 824 22.74 5.45 59.86
N GLN A 825 22.87 4.58 58.86
CA GLN A 825 22.17 4.66 57.58
C GLN A 825 20.98 3.71 57.59
N TYR A 826 19.81 4.17 57.15
CA TYR A 826 18.58 3.40 57.18
C TYR A 826 18.29 2.75 55.83
N TYR A 827 17.86 1.50 55.89
CA TYR A 827 17.56 0.66 54.74
C TYR A 827 16.18 0.03 54.90
N ILE A 828 15.55 -0.24 53.76
CA ILE A 828 14.25 -0.91 53.67
C ILE A 828 14.46 -2.12 52.75
N ALA A 829 14.28 -3.33 53.27
CA ALA A 829 14.22 -4.53 52.46
C ALA A 829 12.76 -4.85 52.09
N VAL A 830 12.55 -5.22 50.83
CA VAL A 830 11.24 -5.56 50.28
C VAL A 830 11.29 -7.00 49.76
N ALA A 831 10.45 -7.88 50.32
CA ALA A 831 10.24 -9.21 49.75
C ALA A 831 9.24 -9.10 48.58
N ASN A 832 9.74 -9.25 47.36
CA ASN A 832 8.92 -9.21 46.15
C ASN A 832 8.48 -10.63 45.77
N HIS A 833 7.16 -10.85 45.67
CA HIS A 833 6.61 -12.17 45.35
C HIS A 833 6.55 -12.44 43.83
N GLY A 834 6.48 -11.38 43.02
CA GLY A 834 6.29 -11.47 41.58
C GLY A 834 4.84 -11.73 41.19
N SER A 835 4.64 -12.13 39.94
CA SER A 835 3.32 -12.36 39.34
C SER A 835 3.02 -13.85 39.18
N GLU A 836 1.78 -14.20 38.83
CA GLU A 836 1.31 -15.60 38.76
C GLU A 836 2.18 -16.53 37.87
N ASN A 837 2.85 -15.96 36.86
CA ASN A 837 3.71 -16.69 35.92
C ASN A 837 5.21 -16.32 36.04
N ASN A 838 5.57 -15.43 36.96
CA ASN A 838 6.97 -15.02 37.18
C ASN A 838 7.24 -14.74 38.66
N HIS A 839 7.75 -15.75 39.34
CA HIS A 839 8.21 -15.75 40.74
C HIS A 839 9.73 -15.63 40.87
N GLU A 840 10.52 -15.78 39.80
CA GLU A 840 11.97 -15.54 39.81
C GLU A 840 12.26 -14.05 39.66
N VAL A 841 11.78 -13.27 40.63
CA VAL A 841 11.95 -11.82 40.70
C VAL A 841 12.87 -11.45 41.84
N ASP A 842 13.66 -10.40 41.63
CA ASP A 842 14.54 -9.88 42.66
C ASP A 842 13.74 -9.18 43.78
N SER A 843 14.08 -9.51 45.02
CA SER A 843 13.71 -8.72 46.18
C SER A 843 14.68 -7.55 46.31
N THR A 844 14.19 -6.37 46.67
CA THR A 844 14.98 -5.13 46.57
C THR A 844 15.25 -4.54 47.93
N ILE A 845 16.48 -4.06 48.11
CA ILE A 845 16.91 -3.25 49.25
C ILE A 845 17.00 -1.81 48.76
N TYR A 846 16.35 -0.91 49.50
CA TYR A 846 16.43 0.53 49.31
C TYR A 846 17.22 1.16 50.45
N ARG A 847 17.90 2.27 50.15
CA ARG A 847 18.45 3.19 51.14
C ARG A 847 17.50 4.37 51.31
N MET A 848 17.13 4.65 52.55
CA MET A 848 16.29 5.79 52.92
C MET A 848 17.16 6.93 53.45
N PHE A 849 16.81 8.16 53.10
CA PHE A 849 17.46 9.38 53.60
C PHE A 849 16.50 10.15 54.52
N GLU A 850 17.07 10.97 55.40
CA GLU A 850 16.31 11.74 56.41
C GLU A 850 15.26 12.69 55.81
N ASN A 851 15.50 13.17 54.59
CA ASN A 851 14.57 14.00 53.83
C ASN A 851 13.38 13.22 53.24
N GLY A 852 13.25 11.91 53.51
CA GLY A 852 12.19 11.05 52.99
C GLY A 852 12.44 10.49 51.58
N THR A 853 13.62 10.73 50.99
CA THR A 853 14.00 10.15 49.69
C THR A 853 14.39 8.68 49.88
N VAL A 854 13.94 7.82 48.96
CA VAL A 854 14.23 6.38 48.95
C VAL A 854 14.89 6.02 47.62
N LEU A 855 16.12 5.53 47.66
CA LEU A 855 16.89 5.14 46.46
C LEU A 855 17.18 3.65 46.47
N HIS A 856 17.12 3.02 45.29
CA HIS A 856 17.53 1.64 45.11
C HIS A 856 18.99 1.44 45.59
N PHE A 857 19.24 0.36 46.31
CA PHE A 857 20.56 0.06 46.87
C PHE A 857 21.12 -1.28 46.38
N GLN A 858 20.33 -2.36 46.46
CA GLN A 858 20.78 -3.68 46.04
C GLN A 858 19.60 -4.58 45.72
N ASP A 859 19.71 -5.36 44.65
CA ASP A 859 18.80 -6.48 44.35
C ASP A 859 19.33 -7.80 44.91
N ILE A 860 18.40 -8.61 45.40
CA ILE A 860 18.60 -9.93 46.01
C ILE A 860 17.76 -10.94 45.24
N SER A 861 18.44 -11.88 44.56
CA SER A 861 17.76 -12.91 43.79
C SER A 861 16.92 -13.83 44.69
N THR A 862 15.60 -13.79 44.49
CA THR A 862 14.62 -14.56 45.25
C THR A 862 13.69 -15.36 44.34
N GLN A 863 13.04 -16.38 44.90
CA GLN A 863 12.08 -17.25 44.21
C GLN A 863 10.75 -17.18 44.96
N GLY A 864 9.88 -16.28 44.52
CA GLY A 864 8.60 -15.98 45.14
C GLY A 864 8.81 -15.50 46.56
N GLY A 865 9.53 -14.39 46.74
CA GLY A 865 9.84 -13.83 48.06
C GLY A 865 8.56 -13.69 48.90
N SER A 866 8.56 -14.26 50.09
CA SER A 866 7.36 -14.31 50.95
C SER A 866 7.47 -13.49 52.23
N ASP A 867 8.68 -13.33 52.76
CA ASP A 867 8.97 -12.62 54.00
C ASP A 867 10.46 -12.26 54.04
N VAL A 868 10.81 -11.25 54.82
CA VAL A 868 12.19 -10.80 55.05
C VAL A 868 12.38 -10.40 56.52
N LYS A 869 13.50 -10.81 57.12
CA LYS A 869 13.89 -10.45 58.49
C LYS A 869 15.33 -9.98 58.57
N PHE A 870 15.55 -8.91 59.33
CA PHE A 870 16.86 -8.41 59.68
C PHE A 870 17.26 -8.83 61.09
N PHE A 871 18.52 -9.20 61.30
CA PHE A 871 19.01 -9.50 62.64
C PHE A 871 20.51 -9.28 62.82
N ARG A 872 20.87 -9.11 64.10
CA ARG A 872 22.25 -9.07 64.58
C ARG A 872 22.44 -10.14 65.63
N PRO A 873 23.29 -11.16 65.39
CA PRO A 873 23.70 -12.07 66.43
C PRO A 873 24.32 -11.29 67.59
N GLN A 874 23.98 -11.66 68.81
CA GLN A 874 24.46 -10.95 69.98
C GLN A 874 25.98 -11.12 70.10
N GLY A 875 26.71 -10.01 70.19
CA GLY A 875 28.16 -10.00 70.37
C GLY A 875 29.01 -10.14 69.10
N SER A 876 28.42 -10.29 67.90
CA SER A 876 29.21 -10.40 66.65
C SER A 876 29.51 -9.06 65.98
N GLY A 877 28.65 -8.05 66.13
CA GLY A 877 28.69 -6.80 65.36
C GLY A 877 28.25 -6.95 63.90
N ASP A 878 28.13 -8.19 63.41
CA ASP A 878 27.69 -8.53 62.07
C ASP A 878 26.17 -8.34 61.89
N SER A 879 25.77 -7.96 60.68
CA SER A 879 24.37 -7.71 60.30
C SER A 879 23.94 -8.67 59.20
N TYR A 880 22.76 -9.27 59.34
CA TYR A 880 22.26 -10.31 58.43
C TYR A 880 20.82 -10.03 57.99
N LEU A 881 20.49 -10.51 56.79
CA LEU A 881 19.13 -10.59 56.27
C LEU A 881 18.76 -12.04 55.96
N ILE A 882 17.49 -12.37 56.13
CA ILE A 882 16.92 -13.67 55.77
C ILE A 882 15.77 -13.40 54.82
N PHE A 883 15.83 -13.98 53.61
CA PHE A 883 14.73 -13.95 52.66
C PHE A 883 14.09 -15.33 52.56
N ALA A 884 12.78 -15.38 52.78
CA ALA A 884 12.00 -16.60 52.58
C ALA A 884 11.60 -16.75 51.11
N ASN A 885 11.87 -17.91 50.53
CA ASN A 885 11.51 -18.26 49.16
C ASN A 885 10.34 -19.25 49.16
N MET A 886 9.25 -18.91 48.48
CA MET A 886 8.03 -19.73 48.47
C MET A 886 7.98 -20.72 47.30
N LYS A 887 8.32 -20.29 46.10
CA LYS A 887 8.25 -21.14 44.89
C LYS A 887 9.03 -20.55 43.73
N ASP A 888 9.51 -21.42 42.84
CA ASP A 888 10.08 -21.02 41.56
C ASP A 888 9.00 -20.85 40.47
N ASN A 889 9.43 -20.49 39.26
CA ASN A 889 8.56 -20.30 38.09
C ASN A 889 7.82 -21.58 37.65
N SER A 890 8.32 -22.75 38.05
CA SER A 890 7.67 -24.05 37.78
C SER A 890 6.61 -24.41 38.82
N GLY A 891 6.41 -23.56 39.84
CA GLY A 891 5.52 -23.83 40.97
C GLY A 891 6.11 -24.81 41.98
N ASN A 892 7.40 -25.10 41.91
CA ASN A 892 8.07 -25.99 42.84
C ASN A 892 8.35 -25.24 44.16
N THR A 893 7.84 -25.76 45.27
CA THR A 893 8.00 -25.17 46.61
C THR A 893 9.23 -25.72 47.35
N ALA A 894 10.03 -26.57 46.69
CA ALA A 894 11.30 -27.11 47.15
C ALA A 894 12.48 -26.12 47.02
N VAL A 895 12.23 -24.83 47.21
CA VAL A 895 13.23 -23.77 47.07
C VAL A 895 13.82 -23.42 48.44
N LEU A 896 15.13 -23.15 48.49
CA LEU A 896 15.80 -22.82 49.75
C LEU A 896 15.59 -21.35 50.09
N SER A 897 15.19 -21.06 51.33
CA SER A 897 15.26 -19.70 51.89
C SER A 897 16.72 -19.36 52.18
N LYS A 898 17.13 -18.11 51.97
CA LYS A 898 18.55 -17.73 51.98
C LYS A 898 18.87 -16.72 53.07
N VAL A 899 20.07 -16.85 53.63
CA VAL A 899 20.64 -15.92 54.61
C VAL A 899 21.72 -15.11 53.92
N TYR A 900 21.81 -13.82 54.21
CA TYR A 900 22.79 -12.92 53.63
C TYR A 900 23.52 -12.17 54.73
N LYS A 901 24.85 -12.08 54.63
CA LYS A 901 25.71 -11.34 55.56
C LYS A 901 26.14 -10.01 54.94
N TRP A 902 26.16 -8.95 55.74
CA TRP A 902 26.72 -7.66 55.33
C TRP A 902 28.25 -7.73 55.25
N VAL A 903 28.81 -7.61 54.05
CA VAL A 903 30.25 -7.66 53.79
C VAL A 903 30.61 -6.57 52.79
N ASN A 904 31.60 -5.74 53.13
CA ASN A 904 32.13 -4.68 52.25
C ASN A 904 31.05 -3.73 51.66
N GLY A 905 30.07 -3.35 52.47
CA GLY A 905 29.05 -2.39 52.06
C GLY A 905 27.90 -2.96 51.23
N ARG A 906 27.70 -4.28 51.21
CA ARG A 906 26.56 -4.96 50.55
C ARG A 906 26.21 -6.27 51.25
N PHE A 907 25.02 -6.80 50.99
CA PHE A 907 24.64 -8.14 51.44
C PHE A 907 25.12 -9.22 50.46
N VAL A 908 25.72 -10.28 50.98
CA VAL A 908 26.23 -11.44 50.21
C VAL A 908 25.66 -12.72 50.81
N GLU A 909 25.27 -13.69 49.97
CA GLU A 909 24.71 -14.97 50.42
C GLU A 909 25.65 -15.70 51.38
N HIS A 910 25.11 -16.23 52.48
CA HIS A 910 25.85 -16.79 53.61
C HIS A 910 25.24 -18.11 54.07
N GLY A 911 26.05 -19.18 54.04
CA GLY A 911 25.64 -20.52 54.48
C GLY A 911 24.88 -21.33 53.43
N PRO A 912 24.45 -22.56 53.77
CA PRO A 912 23.92 -23.55 52.80
C PRO A 912 22.44 -23.35 52.42
N GLY A 913 21.78 -22.28 52.89
CA GLY A 913 20.33 -22.09 52.75
C GLY A 913 19.51 -22.87 53.79
N LEU A 914 18.24 -22.50 53.93
CA LEU A 914 17.30 -23.03 54.91
C LEU A 914 16.21 -23.81 54.19
N ASN A 915 16.14 -25.11 54.45
CA ASN A 915 15.18 -26.00 53.81
C ASN A 915 13.81 -25.89 54.48
N CYS A 916 12.82 -25.47 53.71
CA CYS A 916 11.43 -25.30 54.12
C CYS A 916 10.54 -25.42 52.88
N ARG A 917 9.42 -26.14 52.93
CA ARG A 917 8.57 -26.37 51.74
C ARG A 917 7.57 -25.23 51.59
N GLY A 918 7.85 -24.34 50.65
CA GLY A 918 7.02 -23.17 50.39
C GLY A 918 6.97 -22.24 51.59
N ALA A 919 8.13 -21.70 51.95
CA ALA A 919 8.25 -20.76 53.06
C ALA A 919 7.25 -19.61 52.85
N SER A 920 6.41 -19.34 53.85
CA SER A 920 5.32 -18.36 53.76
C SER A 920 5.43 -17.23 54.78
N GLY A 921 6.24 -17.40 55.83
CA GLY A 921 6.43 -16.42 56.89
C GLY A 921 7.66 -16.75 57.74
N LEU A 922 8.23 -15.72 58.37
CA LEU A 922 9.42 -15.77 59.22
C LEU A 922 9.13 -15.10 60.56
N ALA A 923 9.33 -15.84 61.65
CA ALA A 923 9.35 -15.28 62.99
C ALA A 923 10.78 -15.40 63.56
N LEU A 924 11.43 -14.25 63.72
CA LEU A 924 12.75 -14.17 64.33
C LEU A 924 12.62 -13.69 65.77
N PHE A 925 13.23 -14.41 66.70
CA PHE A 925 13.08 -14.15 68.13
C PHE A 925 14.30 -14.54 68.94
N ARG A 926 14.31 -14.13 70.21
CA ARG A 926 15.38 -14.46 71.15
C ARG A 926 14.83 -15.16 72.37
N VAL A 927 15.48 -16.26 72.74
CA VAL A 927 15.27 -16.95 74.01
C VAL A 927 16.60 -17.01 74.73
N ASN A 928 16.68 -16.45 75.93
CA ASN A 928 17.91 -16.38 76.74
C ASN A 928 19.13 -15.90 75.91
N ASN A 929 18.99 -14.76 75.22
CA ASN A 929 20.06 -14.14 74.41
C ASN A 929 20.56 -14.94 73.20
N ARG A 930 19.93 -16.07 72.85
CA ARG A 930 20.20 -16.82 71.62
C ARG A 930 19.16 -16.50 70.55
N ASN A 931 19.57 -16.43 69.30
CA ASN A 931 18.67 -16.11 68.18
C ASN A 931 18.08 -17.40 67.61
N PHE A 932 16.78 -17.36 67.37
CA PHE A 932 16.01 -18.44 66.79
C PHE A 932 15.18 -17.91 65.63
N LEU A 933 14.86 -18.81 64.70
CA LEU A 933 14.03 -18.52 63.55
C LEU A 933 12.98 -19.61 63.40
N ALA A 934 11.72 -19.25 63.29
CA ALA A 934 10.68 -20.14 62.82
C ALA A 934 10.27 -19.77 61.40
N ILE A 935 10.07 -20.78 60.55
CA ILE A 935 9.62 -20.63 59.17
C ILE A 935 8.36 -21.47 58.97
N SER A 936 7.28 -20.83 58.53
CA SER A 936 6.04 -21.53 58.17
C SER A 936 6.13 -22.12 56.77
N SER A 937 5.68 -23.38 56.61
CA SER A 937 5.60 -24.05 55.30
C SER A 937 4.16 -24.08 54.80
N TYR A 938 3.89 -23.52 53.62
CA TYR A 938 2.54 -23.50 53.06
C TYR A 938 2.15 -24.79 52.34
N TYR A 939 2.98 -25.28 51.42
CA TYR A 939 2.62 -26.40 50.56
C TYR A 939 3.85 -27.19 50.14
N ASP A 940 3.74 -28.52 50.14
CA ASP A 940 4.78 -29.41 49.66
C ASP A 940 4.45 -29.86 48.22
N SER A 941 5.10 -29.26 47.22
CA SER A 941 4.93 -29.61 45.80
C SER A 941 5.42 -31.01 45.45
N VAL A 942 6.36 -31.56 46.24
CA VAL A 942 6.93 -32.89 46.01
C VAL A 942 5.91 -33.96 46.40
N ASN A 943 5.33 -33.83 47.60
CA ASN A 943 4.33 -34.77 48.12
C ASN A 943 2.88 -34.35 47.82
N ARG A 944 2.69 -33.22 47.12
CA ARG A 944 1.42 -32.65 46.67
C ARG A 944 0.35 -32.52 47.77
N ASN A 945 0.73 -32.01 48.93
CA ASN A 945 -0.20 -31.84 50.05
C ASN A 945 0.12 -30.57 50.87
N TYR A 946 -0.86 -30.15 51.67
CA TYR A 946 -0.75 -29.01 52.58
C TYR A 946 -0.27 -29.38 53.99
N GLN A 947 -0.14 -30.68 54.31
CA GLN A 947 0.42 -31.17 55.57
C GLN A 947 1.95 -31.14 55.52
N SER A 948 2.48 -29.91 55.46
CA SER A 948 3.91 -29.62 55.38
C SER A 948 4.54 -29.50 56.77
N LYS A 949 5.88 -29.57 56.80
CA LYS A 949 6.64 -29.38 58.03
C LYS A 949 7.16 -27.94 58.10
N SER A 950 6.54 -27.13 58.95
CA SER A 950 7.14 -25.87 59.39
C SER A 950 8.36 -26.17 60.26
N VAL A 951 9.34 -25.27 60.29
CA VAL A 951 10.66 -25.56 60.87
C VAL A 951 11.09 -24.47 61.83
N THR A 952 11.80 -24.85 62.88
CA THR A 952 12.50 -23.91 63.76
C THR A 952 14.01 -24.16 63.70
N PHE A 953 14.79 -23.09 63.78
CA PHE A 953 16.24 -23.09 63.74
C PHE A 953 16.80 -22.34 64.95
N GLU A 954 17.98 -22.77 65.41
CA GLU A 954 18.82 -22.05 66.37
C GLU A 954 20.07 -21.53 65.65
N TRP A 955 20.41 -20.26 65.86
CA TRP A 955 21.65 -19.68 65.37
C TRP A 955 22.84 -20.17 66.21
N ARG A 956 23.73 -20.97 65.61
CA ARG A 956 24.93 -21.53 66.24
C ARG A 956 26.09 -21.51 65.27
N ASN A 957 27.28 -21.11 65.74
CA ASN A 957 28.52 -21.11 64.95
C ASN A 957 28.37 -20.38 63.59
N ASP A 958 27.79 -19.18 63.61
CA ASP A 958 27.58 -18.34 62.42
C ASP A 958 26.63 -18.93 61.35
N GLN A 959 25.78 -19.90 61.72
CA GLN A 959 24.78 -20.50 60.83
C GLN A 959 23.48 -20.88 61.58
N PHE A 960 22.37 -21.00 60.86
CA PHE A 960 21.14 -21.57 61.42
C PHE A 960 21.19 -23.10 61.36
N VAL A 961 21.00 -23.74 62.51
CA VAL A 961 20.95 -25.19 62.65
C VAL A 961 19.51 -25.60 62.99
N LEU A 962 18.96 -26.57 62.25
CA LEU A 962 17.59 -27.07 62.47
C LEU A 962 17.43 -27.52 63.93
N LEU A 963 16.36 -27.05 64.57
CA LEU A 963 16.02 -27.33 65.96
C LEU A 963 14.86 -28.32 66.04
N SER A 964 13.75 -28.02 65.36
CA SER A 964 12.59 -28.91 65.32
C SER A 964 11.78 -28.73 64.03
N GLU A 965 11.00 -29.75 63.70
CA GLU A 965 9.98 -29.70 62.65
C GLU A 965 8.60 -29.81 63.30
N ILE A 966 7.66 -28.99 62.85
CA ILE A 966 6.30 -28.90 63.36
C ILE A 966 5.35 -29.14 62.20
N THR A 967 4.51 -30.17 62.30
CA THR A 967 3.50 -30.45 61.27
C THR A 967 2.42 -29.38 61.32
N THR A 968 2.28 -28.67 60.21
CA THR A 968 1.29 -27.62 60.01
C THR A 968 0.43 -27.96 58.79
N ASN A 969 -0.76 -27.36 58.68
CA ASN A 969 -1.66 -27.64 57.57
C ASN A 969 -1.95 -26.37 56.77
N GLY A 970 -1.15 -26.15 55.73
CA GLY A 970 -1.25 -24.96 54.89
C GLY A 970 -0.83 -23.70 55.63
N ALA A 971 0.30 -23.71 56.33
CA ALA A 971 0.69 -22.57 57.17
C ALA A 971 0.92 -21.32 56.31
N THR A 972 0.17 -20.25 56.57
CA THR A 972 0.26 -18.98 55.82
C THR A 972 1.14 -17.95 56.50
N GLY A 973 1.50 -18.17 57.75
CA GLY A 973 2.41 -17.32 58.50
C GLY A 973 2.74 -17.88 59.87
N VAL A 974 3.75 -17.29 60.49
CA VAL A 974 4.17 -17.57 61.86
C VAL A 974 4.51 -16.25 62.54
N GLU A 975 4.06 -16.09 63.77
CA GLU A 975 4.39 -14.92 64.60
C GLU A 975 4.93 -15.40 65.96
N TYR A 976 5.88 -14.65 66.50
CA TYR A 976 6.42 -14.84 67.83
C TYR A 976 5.95 -13.71 68.74
N PHE A 977 5.61 -14.05 69.99
CA PHE A 977 5.34 -13.08 71.03
C PHE A 977 5.66 -13.64 72.42
N MET A 978 5.69 -12.76 73.43
CA MET A 978 5.80 -13.16 74.83
C MET A 978 4.49 -12.90 75.55
N LEU A 979 3.92 -13.93 76.15
CA LEU A 979 2.72 -13.82 76.97
C LEU A 979 3.06 -14.25 78.40
N ASP A 980 2.94 -13.34 79.36
CA ASP A 980 3.25 -13.60 80.78
C ASP A 980 4.64 -14.20 81.04
N GLY A 981 5.63 -13.84 80.22
CA GLY A 981 7.00 -14.36 80.29
C GLY A 981 7.24 -15.70 79.58
N ASP A 982 6.20 -16.29 79.00
CA ASP A 982 6.32 -17.46 78.14
C ASP A 982 6.58 -17.07 76.68
N HIS A 983 7.52 -17.76 76.04
CA HIS A 983 7.80 -17.62 74.62
C HIS A 983 6.79 -18.43 73.80
N ILE A 984 6.04 -17.75 72.93
CA ILE A 984 4.96 -18.35 72.14
C ILE A 984 5.26 -18.22 70.65
N LEU A 985 4.99 -19.29 69.90
CA LEU A 985 4.87 -19.26 68.44
C LEU A 985 3.44 -19.59 68.05
N LEU A 986 2.87 -18.76 67.18
CA LEU A 986 1.55 -19.00 66.61
C LEU A 986 1.69 -19.27 65.11
N PHE A 987 1.34 -20.49 64.70
CA PHE A 987 1.27 -20.86 63.28
C PHE A 987 -0.15 -20.71 62.79
N VAL A 988 -0.34 -19.85 61.79
CA VAL A 988 -1.63 -19.62 61.17
C VAL A 988 -1.81 -20.61 60.03
N ASN A 989 -2.88 -21.40 60.06
CA ASN A 989 -3.13 -22.47 59.11
C ASN A 989 -4.32 -22.12 58.20
N SER A 990 -4.18 -22.35 56.90
CA SER A 990 -5.28 -22.17 55.92
C SER A 990 -6.20 -23.38 55.81
N ARG A 991 -5.78 -24.55 56.31
CA ARG A 991 -6.53 -25.83 56.20
C ARG A 991 -6.88 -26.46 57.55
N SER A 992 -6.52 -25.82 58.66
CA SER A 992 -6.89 -26.20 60.03
C SER A 992 -6.93 -24.96 60.93
N SER A 993 -7.32 -25.12 62.19
CA SER A 993 -7.17 -24.07 63.20
C SER A 993 -5.71 -23.62 63.35
N PRO A 994 -5.44 -22.34 63.65
CA PRO A 994 -4.11 -21.90 64.06
C PRO A 994 -3.64 -22.63 65.30
N GLY A 995 -2.38 -23.04 65.32
CA GLY A 995 -1.77 -23.74 66.46
C GLY A 995 -0.89 -22.79 67.25
N LEU A 996 -1.15 -22.66 68.55
CA LEU A 996 -0.33 -21.93 69.51
C LEU A 996 0.64 -22.89 70.18
N TYR A 997 1.92 -22.64 70.02
CA TYR A 997 3.01 -23.47 70.54
C TYR A 997 3.77 -22.71 71.61
N LYS A 998 3.91 -23.32 72.78
CA LYS A 998 4.63 -22.76 73.91
C LYS A 998 6.05 -23.33 73.97
N TRP A 999 7.02 -22.47 74.25
CA TRP A 999 8.39 -22.90 74.48
C TRP A 999 8.48 -23.77 75.73
N ASN A 1000 9.05 -24.97 75.57
CA ASN A 1000 9.29 -25.91 76.64
C ASN A 1000 10.65 -26.57 76.45
N ALA A 1001 11.57 -26.32 77.39
CA ALA A 1001 12.87 -26.99 77.51
C ALA A 1001 13.68 -27.11 76.19
N GLY A 1002 13.68 -26.07 75.34
CA GLY A 1002 14.49 -26.03 74.11
C GLY A 1002 13.73 -26.32 72.82
N THR A 1003 12.42 -26.59 72.87
CA THR A 1003 11.58 -26.77 71.68
C THR A 1003 10.20 -26.13 71.88
N PHE A 1004 9.43 -25.98 70.80
CA PHE A 1004 8.05 -25.51 70.85
C PHE A 1004 7.09 -26.69 70.81
N VAL A 1005 6.16 -26.74 71.78
CA VAL A 1005 5.16 -27.80 71.92
C VAL A 1005 3.77 -27.20 71.76
N LEU A 1006 2.87 -27.88 71.03
CA LEU A 1006 1.49 -27.43 70.86
C LEU A 1006 0.84 -27.27 72.24
N HIS A 1007 0.39 -26.06 72.53
CA HIS A 1007 -0.29 -25.71 73.76
C HIS A 1007 -1.80 -25.69 73.57
N GLN A 1008 -2.25 -25.08 72.47
CA GLN A 1008 -3.68 -24.91 72.17
C GLN A 1008 -3.91 -24.67 70.68
N ASP A 1009 -5.02 -25.19 70.14
CA ASP A 1009 -5.57 -24.72 68.87
C ASP A 1009 -6.49 -23.52 69.11
N VAL A 1010 -6.28 -22.46 68.31
CA VAL A 1010 -7.10 -21.25 68.38
C VAL A 1010 -8.37 -21.48 67.56
N PRO A 1011 -9.59 -21.31 68.11
CA PRO A 1011 -10.84 -21.67 67.44
C PRO A 1011 -11.26 -20.63 66.39
N ILE A 1012 -10.40 -20.39 65.41
CA ILE A 1012 -10.59 -19.43 64.30
C ILE A 1012 -10.41 -20.19 62.98
N THR A 1013 -11.30 -19.97 62.03
CA THR A 1013 -11.24 -20.56 60.68
C THR A 1013 -10.76 -19.53 59.67
N ASN A 1014 -9.94 -19.93 58.69
CA ASN A 1014 -9.45 -19.08 57.59
C ASN A 1014 -8.64 -17.84 58.04
N ALA A 1015 -7.97 -17.92 59.18
CA ALA A 1015 -7.01 -16.89 59.57
C ALA A 1015 -5.90 -16.81 58.50
N LYS A 1016 -5.59 -15.58 58.04
CA LYS A 1016 -4.61 -15.35 56.96
C LYS A 1016 -3.26 -14.85 57.50
N SER A 1017 -3.31 -14.04 58.56
CA SER A 1017 -2.14 -13.50 59.26
C SER A 1017 -2.55 -13.14 60.69
N VAL A 1018 -1.59 -13.09 61.60
CA VAL A 1018 -1.75 -12.63 62.99
C VAL A 1018 -0.55 -11.76 63.32
N LYS A 1019 -0.80 -10.64 64.01
CA LYS A 1019 0.22 -9.72 64.50
C LYS A 1019 -0.05 -9.42 65.98
N GLU A 1020 1.01 -9.40 66.76
CA GLU A 1020 0.95 -8.96 68.15
C GLU A 1020 0.79 -7.43 68.20
N PHE A 1021 -0.04 -6.95 69.12
CA PHE A 1021 -0.19 -5.54 69.44
C PHE A 1021 -0.27 -5.39 70.96
N LEU A 1022 0.76 -4.80 71.56
CA LEU A 1022 0.83 -4.51 73.00
C LEU A 1022 0.39 -3.07 73.26
N LEU A 1023 -0.54 -2.88 74.20
CA LEU A 1023 -0.96 -1.55 74.65
C LEU A 1023 -0.81 -1.47 76.17
N ASN A 1024 0.07 -0.58 76.65
CA ASN A 1024 0.34 -0.37 78.08
C ASN A 1024 0.86 -1.61 78.86
N ASN A 1025 1.68 -2.45 78.22
CA ASN A 1025 2.17 -3.72 78.79
C ASN A 1025 1.10 -4.80 79.02
N GLU A 1026 -0.03 -4.73 78.29
CA GLU A 1026 -1.01 -5.82 78.13
C GLU A 1026 -1.17 -6.23 76.67
#